data_AF-A0A2G8JXP7-F1
#
_entry.id   AF-A0A2G8JXP7-F1
#
_cell.length_a   1.000
_cell.length_b   1.000
_cell.length_c   1.000
_cell.angle_alpha   90.00
_cell.angle_beta   90.00
_cell.angle_gamma   90.00
#
_symmetry.space_group_name_H-M   'P 1'
#
loop_
_entity.id
_entity.type
_entity.pdbx_description
1 polymer ?
#
loop_
_entity_poly.entity_id
_entity_poly.type
_entity_poly.pdbx_seq_one_letter_code
_entity_poly.pdbx_strand_id
1 'polypeptide(L)'
;MFVNLINLKRMDMTRNKIHFLRPRTFSSLSKVNQITIGRNRISHIHIDTFSWNIMATDIDISHNLISVIQQGIFRNNENLKNLDISHNELKYLPEDLISNCSDLRALHLGNNLLSTIPTGFFRENPKIEFLTMSNNKFQILNKAYFHGLTSIHYLTLSGNCITSLPVDVFGELHLDCYLDLSQNLLSEIPDGLWKTNTNYHQLQFLLLQRNNLTFLSNTSFSGLQNLREIFLNGNSIKYIGEQTFNGSTIEDVYLFENSITELTNDSFGSGVSHIHLYKNNISYISESALRSMSSATIYLTCENLHQIPSSKNTFFGFCVRNAFVPVVTFRADRTVLISFFKKQGFMCQKFGSKEKCRPCAPGRFADGNGMCRECPRGGFYQDEIGSQECKTCSNGNFVKDGGGLSALDCTTCPDGTNHSRNAGFRACFCKRNYARIDRFGLCTLCLQEGLNCTNDFKSLLPGYYWNWSFTGMNVSLYSSFVTNLLTLNDSYNPSTTRYNLKIPRVFKCPRPENCANSYSYTSTGINGNCLKGYRGWLCSKCQNTFYSVLRYCAPCQQKWWIISEMIITMSACLFIIILVIWKNTKPTQQDKRLFVDKLSSRMKIFLGFYQVVGDLYESVNVVSWTGPLQYVGKLISFVSLNLLKIIIRPQCLNSHLLLDPIIRFNIAVILPIGIIVITAWIYLICKLYLQCCKKTANAENMVKLDKIKSKLLTYVVLSLFITYQPTCDAIFEIYPGACDTFEVDREGNITISLLRADYDINCKSIAHYQTEAYIATVLYVIAYPLILLILLRKHCRNLTEKKVITEINNDECCINSLSANEITPLLSGHQATCRTIPTYLKFLTENYKEQFWFWEILELGRKVGQTMLITLLGWEDALTKLFTIGTSVLFLSLHVKYSPMKSPFEQHLQLFSLIAIFLNILVAAVPVAVQYQATISTLLILLDVGIVLAVAGEVLLVLLRFVREKVTLKTIGRRMWSCLRKSLKDK
;
A
#
# COMPACT_ATOMS: atom_id res chain seq x y z
N MET A 1 19.35 -2.59 -40.59
CA MET A 1 20.01 -2.44 -39.27
C MET A 1 21.53 -2.55 -39.40
N PHE A 2 22.05 -3.54 -40.13
CA PHE A 2 23.51 -3.74 -40.28
C PHE A 2 24.11 -3.13 -41.56
N VAL A 3 23.45 -2.12 -42.13
CA VAL A 3 23.89 -1.48 -43.37
C VAL A 3 25.26 -0.82 -43.11
N ASN A 4 26.25 -1.10 -43.96
CA ASN A 4 27.65 -0.63 -43.90
C ASN A 4 28.61 -1.31 -42.90
N LEU A 5 28.21 -2.37 -42.20
CA LEU A 5 29.12 -3.13 -41.32
C LEU A 5 29.96 -4.19 -42.07
N ILE A 6 30.56 -3.79 -43.19
CA ILE A 6 31.21 -4.70 -44.16
C ILE A 6 32.50 -5.39 -43.66
N ASN A 7 33.12 -4.87 -42.60
CA ASN A 7 34.35 -5.42 -42.02
C ASN A 7 34.13 -6.23 -40.74
N LEU A 8 32.87 -6.41 -40.31
CA LEU A 8 32.54 -7.13 -39.09
C LEU A 8 32.98 -8.60 -39.20
N LYS A 9 33.70 -9.11 -38.19
CA LYS A 9 34.22 -10.49 -38.14
C LYS A 9 33.41 -11.43 -37.26
N ARG A 10 32.83 -10.92 -36.18
CA ARG A 10 32.01 -11.70 -35.24
C ARG A 10 30.79 -10.90 -34.87
N MET A 11 29.64 -11.57 -34.87
CA MET A 11 28.35 -11.01 -34.50
C MET A 11 27.69 -11.90 -33.45
N ASP A 12 27.37 -11.32 -32.30
CA ASP A 12 26.71 -12.00 -31.18
C ASP A 12 25.47 -11.24 -30.73
N MET A 13 24.32 -11.90 -30.92
CA MET A 13 23.00 -11.45 -30.45
C MET A 13 22.36 -12.49 -29.53
N THR A 14 23.16 -13.30 -28.85
CA THR A 14 22.69 -14.39 -27.99
C THR A 14 21.98 -13.85 -26.74
N ARG A 15 21.00 -14.59 -26.20
CA ARG A 15 20.22 -14.21 -24.98
C ARG A 15 19.41 -12.92 -25.11
N ASN A 16 18.87 -12.66 -26.29
CA ASN A 16 17.95 -11.55 -26.51
C ASN A 16 16.49 -12.05 -26.59
N LYS A 17 15.57 -11.16 -26.97
CA LYS A 17 14.14 -11.45 -27.14
C LYS A 17 13.71 -11.37 -28.60
N ILE A 18 14.61 -11.72 -29.53
CA ILE A 18 14.34 -11.61 -30.97
C ILE A 18 13.32 -12.66 -31.35
N HIS A 19 12.18 -12.21 -31.88
CA HIS A 19 11.09 -13.08 -32.33
C HIS A 19 11.07 -13.27 -33.85
N PHE A 20 11.57 -12.30 -34.60
CA PHE A 20 11.48 -12.25 -36.05
C PHE A 20 12.70 -11.58 -36.67
N LEU A 21 13.22 -12.18 -37.74
CA LEU A 21 14.26 -11.62 -38.58
C LEU A 21 13.68 -11.34 -39.96
N ARG A 22 13.88 -10.12 -40.47
CA ARG A 22 13.49 -9.79 -41.85
C ARG A 22 14.36 -10.58 -42.85
N PRO A 23 13.84 -10.89 -44.05
CA PRO A 23 14.69 -11.42 -45.12
C PRO A 23 15.91 -10.52 -45.36
N ARG A 24 17.06 -11.13 -45.67
CA ARG A 24 18.32 -10.42 -45.98
C ARG A 24 18.86 -9.55 -44.84
N THR A 25 18.47 -9.82 -43.60
CA THR A 25 18.94 -9.05 -42.43
C THR A 25 20.46 -8.95 -42.36
N PHE A 26 21.19 -10.03 -42.69
CA PHE A 26 22.66 -10.10 -42.62
C PHE A 26 23.36 -9.84 -43.96
N SER A 27 22.64 -9.33 -44.97
CA SER A 27 23.15 -9.20 -46.35
C SER A 27 24.41 -8.33 -46.48
N SER A 28 24.59 -7.32 -45.62
CA SER A 28 25.76 -6.44 -45.64
C SER A 28 27.00 -7.03 -44.93
N LEU A 29 26.88 -8.18 -44.27
CA LEU A 29 27.93 -8.78 -43.43
C LEU A 29 28.76 -9.82 -44.20
N SER A 30 29.32 -9.44 -45.35
CA SER A 30 29.99 -10.38 -46.26
C SER A 30 31.30 -10.97 -45.72
N LYS A 31 32.00 -10.27 -44.80
CA LYS A 31 33.28 -10.72 -44.21
C LYS A 31 33.14 -11.38 -42.84
N VAL A 32 31.92 -11.60 -42.35
CA VAL A 32 31.68 -12.16 -41.01
C VAL A 32 32.06 -13.64 -40.98
N ASN A 33 32.80 -14.03 -39.94
CA ASN A 33 33.21 -15.41 -39.70
C ASN A 33 32.22 -16.11 -38.77
N GLN A 34 31.72 -15.41 -37.75
CA GLN A 34 30.85 -16.01 -36.74
C GLN A 34 29.55 -15.23 -36.58
N ILE A 35 28.42 -15.92 -36.73
CA ILE A 35 27.08 -15.38 -36.51
C ILE A 35 26.40 -16.20 -35.41
N THR A 36 26.14 -15.58 -34.27
CA THR A 36 25.50 -16.22 -33.11
C THR A 36 24.22 -15.47 -32.77
N ILE A 37 23.08 -16.14 -32.96
CA ILE A 37 21.73 -15.62 -32.67
C ILE A 37 20.95 -16.58 -31.77
N GLY A 38 21.67 -17.43 -31.04
CA GLY A 38 21.07 -18.42 -30.15
C GLY A 38 20.37 -17.83 -28.91
N ARG A 39 19.60 -18.64 -28.19
CA ARG A 39 18.87 -18.24 -26.98
C ARG A 39 17.98 -17.01 -27.20
N ASN A 40 17.22 -17.03 -28.28
CA ASN A 40 16.24 -16.01 -28.64
C ASN A 40 14.83 -16.65 -28.66
N ARG A 41 13.88 -16.09 -29.41
CA ARG A 41 12.51 -16.59 -29.54
C ARG A 41 12.09 -16.66 -31.02
N ILE A 42 13.05 -16.93 -31.90
CA ILE A 42 12.85 -16.95 -33.34
C ILE A 42 12.07 -18.22 -33.71
N SER A 43 10.93 -18.06 -34.38
CA SER A 43 10.10 -19.18 -34.82
C SER A 43 10.29 -19.55 -36.30
N HIS A 44 10.73 -18.59 -37.11
CA HIS A 44 10.88 -18.74 -38.55
C HIS A 44 12.17 -18.06 -39.02
N ILE A 45 12.91 -18.73 -39.91
CA ILE A 45 14.06 -18.17 -40.61
C ILE A 45 13.81 -18.25 -42.11
N HIS A 46 14.02 -17.14 -42.80
CA HIS A 46 13.85 -17.05 -44.24
C HIS A 46 15.10 -17.59 -44.98
N ILE A 47 14.92 -18.25 -46.12
CA ILE A 47 15.99 -18.84 -46.96
C ILE A 47 17.14 -17.87 -47.25
N ASP A 48 16.81 -16.61 -47.55
CA ASP A 48 17.76 -15.52 -47.81
C ASP A 48 18.48 -14.95 -46.56
N THR A 49 18.38 -15.57 -45.39
CA THR A 49 18.98 -15.01 -44.16
C THR A 49 20.50 -15.06 -44.19
N PHE A 50 21.08 -16.17 -44.65
CA PHE A 50 22.53 -16.44 -44.61
C PHE A 50 23.23 -16.42 -45.99
N SER A 51 22.46 -16.24 -47.08
CA SER A 51 22.95 -16.37 -48.46
C SER A 51 24.13 -15.48 -48.85
N TRP A 52 24.36 -14.36 -48.14
CA TRP A 52 25.45 -13.40 -48.43
C TRP A 52 26.65 -13.55 -47.49
N ASN A 53 26.55 -14.40 -46.45
CA ASN A 53 27.58 -14.57 -45.43
C ASN A 53 28.55 -15.69 -45.82
N ILE A 54 29.14 -15.59 -47.01
CA ILE A 54 29.97 -16.63 -47.64
C ILE A 54 31.24 -16.98 -46.85
N MET A 55 31.73 -16.06 -46.01
CA MET A 55 32.91 -16.24 -45.16
C MET A 55 32.58 -16.83 -43.78
N ALA A 56 31.30 -17.09 -43.49
CA ALA A 56 30.89 -17.59 -42.19
C ALA A 56 31.40 -19.02 -41.98
N THR A 57 32.19 -19.20 -40.93
CA THR A 57 32.71 -20.49 -40.46
C THR A 57 31.85 -21.05 -39.32
N ASP A 58 31.15 -20.20 -38.59
CA ASP A 58 30.40 -20.56 -37.39
C ASP A 58 29.02 -19.92 -37.41
N ILE A 59 27.97 -20.74 -37.45
CA ILE A 59 26.57 -20.29 -37.38
C ILE A 59 25.87 -20.99 -36.21
N ASP A 60 25.39 -20.19 -35.25
CA ASP A 60 24.61 -20.66 -34.10
C ASP A 60 23.22 -20.02 -34.10
N ILE A 61 22.21 -20.85 -34.31
CA ILE A 61 20.78 -20.51 -34.22
C ILE A 61 20.06 -21.32 -33.12
N SER A 62 20.83 -21.86 -32.16
CA SER A 62 20.35 -22.75 -31.11
C SER A 62 19.41 -22.09 -30.10
N HIS A 63 18.68 -22.87 -29.31
CA HIS A 63 17.80 -22.35 -28.25
C HIS A 63 16.81 -21.27 -28.78
N ASN A 64 16.10 -21.62 -29.84
CA ASN A 64 15.04 -20.81 -30.44
C ASN A 64 13.75 -21.66 -30.53
N LEU A 65 12.77 -21.22 -31.31
CA LEU A 65 11.46 -21.88 -31.48
C LEU A 65 11.27 -22.33 -32.94
N ILE A 66 12.36 -22.65 -33.64
CA ILE A 66 12.33 -22.93 -35.08
C ILE A 66 11.76 -24.33 -35.31
N SER A 67 10.64 -24.41 -36.02
CA SER A 67 9.99 -25.69 -36.34
C SER A 67 10.31 -26.21 -37.73
N VAL A 68 10.66 -25.32 -38.66
CA VAL A 68 10.97 -25.65 -40.07
C VAL A 68 12.16 -24.82 -40.55
N ILE A 69 13.11 -25.49 -41.22
CA ILE A 69 14.18 -24.85 -41.97
C ILE A 69 13.88 -25.01 -43.47
N GLN A 70 13.99 -23.92 -44.22
CA GLN A 70 13.75 -23.92 -45.66
C GLN A 70 14.92 -24.57 -46.41
N GLN A 71 14.59 -25.30 -47.48
CA GLN A 71 15.55 -25.89 -48.41
C GLN A 71 16.54 -24.83 -48.94
N GLY A 72 17.83 -25.16 -49.01
CA GLY A 72 18.85 -24.27 -49.57
C GLY A 72 19.23 -23.05 -48.74
N ILE A 73 18.86 -22.98 -47.45
CA ILE A 73 19.20 -21.85 -46.57
C ILE A 73 20.73 -21.61 -46.43
N PHE A 74 21.54 -22.67 -46.54
CA PHE A 74 23.01 -22.62 -46.45
C PHE A 74 23.72 -22.85 -47.79
N ARG A 75 23.01 -22.69 -48.92
CA ARG A 75 23.52 -23.02 -50.27
C ARG A 75 24.84 -22.32 -50.66
N ASN A 76 25.14 -21.18 -50.05
CA ASN A 76 26.34 -20.36 -50.36
C ASN A 76 27.39 -20.39 -49.22
N ASN A 77 27.23 -21.24 -48.20
CA ASN A 77 28.07 -21.24 -47.00
C ASN A 77 29.10 -22.38 -47.03
N GLU A 78 29.88 -22.47 -48.10
CA GLU A 78 30.86 -23.57 -48.31
C GLU A 78 31.97 -23.62 -47.24
N ASN A 79 32.31 -22.47 -46.65
CA ASN A 79 33.32 -22.34 -45.60
C ASN A 79 32.81 -22.70 -44.20
N LEU A 80 31.56 -23.11 -44.06
CA LEU A 80 30.94 -23.39 -42.77
C LEU A 80 31.60 -24.61 -42.12
N LYS A 81 32.13 -24.42 -40.91
CA LYS A 81 32.82 -25.45 -40.12
C LYS A 81 31.96 -25.93 -38.95
N ASN A 82 31.23 -25.02 -38.31
CA ASN A 82 30.41 -25.32 -37.15
C ASN A 82 28.98 -24.80 -37.36
N LEU A 83 28.00 -25.70 -37.27
CA LEU A 83 26.59 -25.37 -37.37
C LEU A 83 25.84 -25.87 -36.13
N ASP A 84 25.29 -24.94 -35.35
CA ASP A 84 24.45 -25.25 -34.20
C ASP A 84 22.98 -24.87 -34.45
N ILE A 85 22.14 -25.89 -34.61
CA ILE A 85 20.68 -25.76 -34.74
C ILE A 85 19.94 -26.50 -33.60
N SER A 86 20.66 -26.80 -32.51
CA SER A 86 20.13 -27.53 -31.36
C SER A 86 19.12 -26.72 -30.54
N HIS A 87 18.34 -27.38 -29.67
CA HIS A 87 17.34 -26.72 -28.82
C HIS A 87 16.32 -25.88 -29.64
N ASN A 88 15.71 -26.51 -30.64
CA ASN A 88 14.64 -25.96 -31.47
C ASN A 88 13.47 -26.96 -31.51
N GLU A 89 12.51 -26.76 -32.43
CA GLU A 89 11.31 -27.60 -32.57
C GLU A 89 11.32 -28.37 -33.90
N LEU A 90 12.50 -28.67 -34.45
CA LEU A 90 12.64 -29.28 -35.78
C LEU A 90 12.13 -30.72 -35.78
N LYS A 91 11.21 -31.02 -36.70
CA LYS A 91 10.66 -32.37 -36.90
C LYS A 91 11.34 -33.16 -38.02
N TYR A 92 11.88 -32.46 -39.01
CA TYR A 92 12.58 -33.02 -40.16
C TYR A 92 13.70 -32.09 -40.61
N LEU A 93 14.68 -32.63 -41.34
CA LEU A 93 15.77 -31.89 -41.96
C LEU A 93 15.57 -31.90 -43.49
N PRO A 94 15.72 -30.76 -44.19
CA PRO A 94 15.79 -30.74 -45.65
C PRO A 94 16.98 -31.56 -46.15
N GLU A 95 16.83 -32.29 -47.26
CA GLU A 95 17.88 -33.17 -47.80
C GLU A 95 19.18 -32.42 -48.16
N ASP A 96 19.05 -31.17 -48.60
CA ASP A 96 20.16 -30.32 -49.04
C ASP A 96 20.71 -29.38 -47.95
N LEU A 97 20.25 -29.53 -46.70
CA LEU A 97 20.52 -28.57 -45.63
C LEU A 97 22.02 -28.27 -45.49
N ILE A 98 22.85 -29.31 -45.60
CA ILE A 98 24.31 -29.24 -45.45
C ILE A 98 25.08 -29.70 -46.69
N SER A 99 24.41 -29.97 -47.82
CA SER A 99 25.05 -30.58 -49.00
C SER A 99 26.23 -29.75 -49.53
N ASN A 100 26.15 -28.43 -49.42
CA ASN A 100 27.21 -27.51 -49.89
C ASN A 100 28.25 -27.16 -48.82
N CYS A 101 28.10 -27.65 -47.59
CA CYS A 101 28.99 -27.34 -46.46
C CYS A 101 30.12 -28.38 -46.36
N SER A 102 30.95 -28.52 -47.39
CA SER A 102 31.96 -29.60 -47.49
C SER A 102 33.08 -29.51 -46.43
N ASP A 103 33.29 -28.33 -45.83
CA ASP A 103 34.23 -28.09 -44.73
C ASP A 103 33.62 -28.25 -43.32
N LEU A 104 32.37 -28.72 -43.22
CA LEU A 104 31.68 -28.87 -41.94
C LEU A 104 32.36 -29.92 -41.06
N ARG A 105 32.70 -29.52 -39.84
CA ARG A 105 33.36 -30.34 -38.80
C ARG A 105 32.47 -30.63 -37.61
N ALA A 106 31.61 -29.69 -37.22
CA ALA A 106 30.69 -29.87 -36.10
C ALA A 106 29.25 -29.55 -36.51
N LEU A 107 28.35 -30.50 -36.25
CA LEU A 107 26.91 -30.35 -36.45
C LEU A 107 26.15 -30.68 -35.17
N HIS A 108 25.40 -29.71 -34.66
CA HIS A 108 24.59 -29.86 -33.47
C HIS A 108 23.09 -29.87 -33.79
N LEU A 109 22.46 -31.05 -33.65
CA LEU A 109 21.04 -31.31 -33.89
C LEU A 109 20.26 -31.67 -32.61
N GLY A 110 20.91 -31.66 -31.45
CA GLY A 110 20.31 -32.15 -30.20
C GLY A 110 19.13 -31.31 -29.70
N ASN A 111 18.27 -31.89 -28.86
CA ASN A 111 17.10 -31.22 -28.28
C ASN A 111 16.17 -30.65 -29.37
N ASN A 112 15.78 -31.49 -30.32
CA ASN A 112 14.78 -31.22 -31.34
C ASN A 112 13.70 -32.32 -31.28
N LEU A 113 12.89 -32.44 -32.32
CA LEU A 113 11.81 -33.44 -32.44
C LEU A 113 12.06 -34.40 -33.60
N LEU A 114 13.32 -34.64 -33.97
CA LEU A 114 13.68 -35.47 -35.13
C LEU A 114 13.42 -36.95 -34.82
N SER A 115 12.70 -37.63 -35.71
CA SER A 115 12.50 -39.08 -35.65
C SER A 115 13.35 -39.84 -36.68
N THR A 116 13.76 -39.18 -37.76
CA THR A 116 14.54 -39.74 -38.87
C THR A 116 15.48 -38.67 -39.44
N ILE A 117 16.48 -39.12 -40.21
CA ILE A 117 17.35 -38.26 -41.04
C ILE A 117 17.24 -38.74 -42.49
N PRO A 118 17.31 -37.85 -43.49
CA PRO A 118 17.35 -38.25 -44.90
C PRO A 118 18.47 -39.26 -45.20
N THR A 119 18.21 -40.18 -46.13
CA THR A 119 19.20 -41.20 -46.53
C THR A 119 20.37 -40.52 -47.24
N GLY A 120 21.60 -40.82 -46.82
CA GLY A 120 22.80 -40.22 -47.42
C GLY A 120 23.00 -38.74 -47.10
N PHE A 121 22.34 -38.21 -46.06
CA PHE A 121 22.39 -36.81 -45.67
C PHE A 121 23.82 -36.26 -45.45
N PHE A 122 24.77 -37.11 -45.02
CA PHE A 122 26.15 -36.71 -44.74
C PHE A 122 27.14 -37.04 -45.87
N ARG A 123 26.66 -37.48 -47.03
CA ARG A 123 27.52 -37.96 -48.13
C ARG A 123 28.56 -36.94 -48.58
N GLU A 124 28.19 -35.66 -48.63
CA GLU A 124 29.05 -34.56 -49.07
C GLU A 124 29.85 -33.90 -47.91
N ASN A 125 29.75 -34.44 -46.69
CA ASN A 125 30.36 -33.85 -45.48
C ASN A 125 31.30 -34.83 -44.73
N PRO A 126 32.32 -35.40 -45.39
CA PRO A 126 33.18 -36.43 -44.77
C PRO A 126 34.08 -35.94 -43.63
N LYS A 127 34.19 -34.61 -43.46
CA LYS A 127 35.02 -33.96 -42.44
C LYS A 127 34.30 -33.76 -41.10
N ILE A 128 33.06 -34.23 -40.93
CA ILE A 128 32.35 -34.10 -39.66
C ILE A 128 33.06 -34.94 -38.59
N GLU A 129 33.60 -34.23 -37.60
CA GLU A 129 34.29 -34.74 -36.42
C GLU A 129 33.33 -34.83 -35.21
N PHE A 130 32.35 -33.92 -35.11
CA PHE A 130 31.41 -33.83 -33.99
C PHE A 130 29.96 -33.83 -34.48
N LEU A 131 29.19 -34.84 -34.08
CA LEU A 131 27.76 -34.95 -34.40
C LEU A 131 26.95 -35.20 -33.14
N THR A 132 26.06 -34.26 -32.80
CA THR A 132 25.15 -34.41 -31.66
C THR A 132 23.71 -34.54 -32.12
N MET A 133 23.07 -35.66 -31.80
CA MET A 133 21.66 -35.96 -32.09
C MET A 133 20.87 -36.32 -30.82
N SER A 134 21.41 -35.99 -29.65
CA SER A 134 20.78 -36.27 -28.35
C SER A 134 19.43 -35.59 -28.15
N ASN A 135 18.55 -36.15 -27.30
CA ASN A 135 17.24 -35.59 -26.94
C ASN A 135 16.36 -35.32 -28.16
N ASN A 136 16.23 -36.30 -29.04
CA ASN A 136 15.32 -36.30 -30.19
C ASN A 136 14.28 -37.42 -30.01
N LYS A 137 13.72 -37.95 -31.11
CA LYS A 137 12.67 -38.99 -31.13
C LYS A 137 13.07 -40.21 -31.96
N PHE A 138 14.37 -40.47 -32.13
CA PHE A 138 14.83 -41.65 -32.87
C PHE A 138 14.42 -42.93 -32.13
N GLN A 139 13.70 -43.83 -32.82
CA GLN A 139 13.31 -45.15 -32.28
C GLN A 139 14.13 -46.30 -32.86
N ILE A 140 14.52 -46.17 -34.14
CA ILE A 140 15.29 -47.15 -34.89
C ILE A 140 16.42 -46.38 -35.60
N LEU A 141 17.63 -46.92 -35.56
CA LEU A 141 18.76 -46.39 -36.33
C LEU A 141 18.98 -47.23 -37.59
N ASN A 142 19.12 -46.57 -38.73
CA ASN A 142 19.49 -47.21 -39.99
C ASN A 142 20.96 -46.89 -40.29
N LYS A 143 21.74 -47.89 -40.72
CA LYS A 143 23.14 -47.68 -41.13
C LYS A 143 23.30 -46.58 -42.19
N ALA A 144 22.31 -46.41 -43.06
CA ALA A 144 22.32 -45.41 -44.11
C ALA A 144 22.26 -43.96 -43.59
N TYR A 145 21.92 -43.75 -42.30
CA TYR A 145 22.01 -42.44 -41.65
C TYR A 145 23.44 -41.99 -41.46
N PHE A 146 24.40 -42.90 -41.37
CA PHE A 146 25.79 -42.58 -41.09
C PHE A 146 26.70 -42.64 -42.33
N HIS A 147 26.11 -42.91 -43.49
CA HIS A 147 26.84 -43.05 -44.74
C HIS A 147 27.59 -41.75 -45.09
N GLY A 148 28.90 -41.87 -45.32
CA GLY A 148 29.80 -40.75 -45.61
C GLY A 148 30.55 -40.18 -44.40
N LEU A 149 30.21 -40.56 -43.15
CA LEU A 149 30.85 -40.05 -41.93
C LEU A 149 32.14 -40.83 -41.59
N THR A 150 33.23 -40.52 -42.29
CA THR A 150 34.51 -41.24 -42.13
C THR A 150 35.43 -40.68 -41.04
N SER A 151 35.21 -39.44 -40.59
CA SER A 151 36.11 -38.74 -39.64
C SER A 151 35.50 -38.50 -38.26
N ILE A 152 34.48 -39.28 -37.87
CA ILE A 152 33.70 -38.99 -36.66
C ILE A 152 34.50 -39.29 -35.39
N HIS A 153 34.67 -38.29 -34.54
CA HIS A 153 35.34 -38.41 -33.24
C HIS A 153 34.33 -38.49 -32.08
N TYR A 154 33.23 -37.74 -32.20
CA TYR A 154 32.21 -37.60 -31.17
C TYR A 154 30.82 -37.80 -31.75
N LEU A 155 30.14 -38.87 -31.32
CA LEU A 155 28.77 -39.15 -31.69
C LEU A 155 27.88 -39.24 -30.45
N THR A 156 26.83 -38.42 -30.40
CA THR A 156 25.85 -38.44 -29.30
C THR A 156 24.45 -38.75 -29.80
N LEU A 157 23.85 -39.79 -29.24
CA LEU A 157 22.51 -40.31 -29.54
C LEU A 157 21.67 -40.44 -28.25
N SER A 158 22.14 -39.87 -27.14
CA SER A 158 21.50 -40.00 -25.84
C SER A 158 20.13 -39.35 -25.74
N GLY A 159 19.26 -39.83 -24.86
CA GLY A 159 17.93 -39.21 -24.64
C GLY A 159 16.97 -39.37 -25.81
N ASN A 160 17.15 -40.41 -26.63
CA ASN A 160 16.23 -40.79 -27.69
C ASN A 160 15.30 -41.92 -27.22
N CYS A 161 14.62 -42.59 -28.15
CA CYS A 161 13.73 -43.71 -27.85
C CYS A 161 14.23 -45.01 -28.51
N ILE A 162 15.55 -45.16 -28.66
CA ILE A 162 16.14 -46.28 -29.39
C ILE A 162 15.95 -47.56 -28.59
N THR A 163 15.30 -48.56 -29.19
CA THR A 163 14.95 -49.83 -28.53
C THR A 163 15.93 -50.96 -28.84
N SER A 164 16.52 -50.94 -30.03
CA SER A 164 17.53 -51.91 -30.50
C SER A 164 18.48 -51.27 -31.51
N LEU A 165 19.64 -51.91 -31.69
CA LEU A 165 20.67 -51.50 -32.66
C LEU A 165 20.85 -52.61 -33.71
N PRO A 166 20.85 -52.30 -35.01
CA PRO A 166 21.31 -53.26 -36.02
C PRO A 166 22.80 -53.56 -35.86
N VAL A 167 23.21 -54.82 -36.11
CA VAL A 167 24.60 -55.29 -35.93
C VAL A 167 25.61 -54.47 -36.75
N ASP A 168 25.24 -53.98 -37.93
CA ASP A 168 26.14 -53.24 -38.83
C ASP A 168 25.93 -51.72 -38.80
N VAL A 169 25.16 -51.19 -37.84
CA VAL A 169 24.74 -49.77 -37.83
C VAL A 169 25.92 -48.79 -37.76
N PHE A 170 27.02 -49.18 -37.12
CA PHE A 170 28.23 -48.37 -36.99
C PHE A 170 29.37 -48.86 -37.91
N GLY A 171 29.13 -49.83 -38.79
CA GLY A 171 30.18 -50.52 -39.54
C GLY A 171 31.00 -49.64 -40.49
N GLU A 172 30.42 -48.53 -40.97
CA GLU A 172 31.11 -47.55 -41.83
C GLU A 172 31.80 -46.42 -41.04
N LEU A 173 31.53 -46.29 -39.74
CA LEU A 173 32.06 -45.22 -38.89
C LEU A 173 33.46 -45.59 -38.37
N HIS A 174 34.35 -44.61 -38.30
CA HIS A 174 35.62 -44.76 -37.60
C HIS A 174 35.58 -44.08 -36.22
N LEU A 175 34.85 -44.69 -35.27
CA LEU A 175 34.76 -44.18 -33.90
C LEU A 175 36.09 -44.34 -33.15
N ASP A 176 36.70 -43.24 -32.74
CA ASP A 176 38.04 -43.24 -32.11
C ASP A 176 38.11 -42.61 -30.70
N CYS A 177 37.03 -41.97 -30.25
CA CYS A 177 37.05 -41.25 -28.98
C CYS A 177 35.82 -41.49 -28.12
N TYR A 178 34.62 -41.12 -28.59
CA TYR A 178 33.42 -41.03 -27.73
C TYR A 178 32.11 -41.40 -28.45
N LEU A 179 31.34 -42.30 -27.85
CA LEU A 179 29.99 -42.67 -28.26
C LEU A 179 29.05 -42.64 -27.06
N ASP A 180 27.96 -41.88 -27.19
CA ASP A 180 26.94 -41.75 -26.15
C ASP A 180 25.57 -42.26 -26.63
N LEU A 181 25.15 -43.38 -26.07
CA LEU A 181 23.86 -44.05 -26.26
C LEU A 181 23.01 -44.03 -24.98
N SER A 182 23.38 -43.23 -23.98
CA SER A 182 22.69 -43.19 -22.68
C SER A 182 21.27 -42.66 -22.75
N GLN A 183 20.44 -42.93 -21.73
CA GLN A 183 19.04 -42.44 -21.68
C GLN A 183 18.22 -42.86 -22.93
N ASN A 184 18.38 -44.11 -23.37
CA ASN A 184 17.57 -44.72 -24.43
C ASN A 184 16.78 -45.90 -23.84
N LEU A 185 16.22 -46.76 -24.69
CA LEU A 185 15.39 -47.90 -24.31
C LEU A 185 16.05 -49.23 -24.73
N LEU A 186 17.38 -49.26 -24.87
CA LEU A 186 18.11 -50.44 -25.32
C LEU A 186 17.93 -51.58 -24.31
N SER A 187 17.54 -52.75 -24.80
CA SER A 187 17.32 -53.96 -23.99
C SER A 187 18.50 -54.94 -24.02
N GLU A 188 19.28 -54.91 -25.09
CA GLU A 188 20.47 -55.75 -25.30
C GLU A 188 21.51 -55.04 -26.18
N ILE A 189 22.74 -55.56 -26.19
CA ILE A 189 23.82 -55.17 -27.10
C ILE A 189 24.02 -56.33 -28.09
N PRO A 190 23.75 -56.14 -29.39
CA PRO A 190 23.91 -57.19 -30.38
C PRO A 190 25.35 -57.69 -30.49
N ASP A 191 25.52 -59.01 -30.63
CA ASP A 191 26.83 -59.60 -30.86
C ASP A 191 27.41 -59.18 -32.21
N GLY A 192 28.68 -58.77 -32.21
CA GLY A 192 29.35 -58.29 -33.41
C GLY A 192 29.05 -56.84 -33.81
N LEU A 193 28.29 -56.09 -33.00
CA LEU A 193 27.99 -54.66 -33.22
C LEU A 193 29.24 -53.81 -33.53
N TRP A 194 30.37 -54.17 -32.92
CA TRP A 194 31.63 -53.43 -33.01
C TRP A 194 32.62 -54.01 -34.02
N LYS A 195 32.22 -55.01 -34.81
CA LYS A 195 33.06 -55.61 -35.85
C LYS A 195 32.96 -54.79 -37.14
N THR A 196 34.11 -54.38 -37.65
CA THR A 196 34.23 -53.60 -38.90
C THR A 196 34.90 -54.43 -40.00
N ASN A 197 34.60 -54.14 -41.27
CA ASN A 197 35.23 -54.82 -42.41
C ASN A 197 36.64 -54.28 -42.77
N THR A 198 37.04 -53.10 -42.28
CA THR A 198 38.24 -52.41 -42.79
C THR A 198 39.21 -51.82 -41.76
N ASN A 199 38.86 -51.69 -40.47
CA ASN A 199 39.78 -51.37 -39.33
C ASN A 199 39.01 -51.30 -37.99
N TYR A 200 39.57 -51.82 -36.89
CA TYR A 200 38.95 -51.76 -35.54
C TYR A 200 38.59 -50.34 -35.10
N HIS A 201 37.44 -50.18 -34.41
CA HIS A 201 37.11 -48.94 -33.72
C HIS A 201 38.11 -48.66 -32.60
N GLN A 202 38.59 -47.42 -32.49
CA GLN A 202 39.51 -46.99 -31.44
C GLN A 202 38.81 -46.31 -30.26
N LEU A 203 37.49 -46.52 -30.13
CA LEU A 203 36.63 -45.91 -29.13
C LEU A 203 37.21 -46.01 -27.72
N GLN A 204 37.33 -44.87 -27.03
CA GLN A 204 37.88 -44.79 -25.68
C GLN A 204 36.79 -44.71 -24.59
N PHE A 205 35.64 -44.11 -24.89
CA PHE A 205 34.55 -43.87 -23.93
C PHE A 205 33.22 -44.32 -24.52
N LEU A 206 32.53 -45.21 -23.80
CA LEU A 206 31.21 -45.72 -24.20
C LEU A 206 30.20 -45.47 -23.09
N LEU A 207 29.16 -44.67 -23.39
CA LEU A 207 28.11 -44.31 -22.44
C LEU A 207 26.81 -45.04 -22.80
N LEU A 208 26.35 -45.91 -21.91
CA LEU A 208 25.16 -46.76 -22.04
C LEU A 208 24.25 -46.69 -20.81
N GLN A 209 24.53 -45.79 -19.85
CA GLN A 209 23.75 -45.62 -18.63
C GLN A 209 22.30 -45.20 -18.90
N ARG A 210 21.39 -45.52 -17.97
CA ARG A 210 19.94 -45.24 -18.09
C ARG A 210 19.33 -45.81 -19.37
N ASN A 211 19.64 -47.07 -19.68
CA ASN A 211 18.95 -47.89 -20.67
C ASN A 211 18.15 -49.00 -19.95
N ASN A 212 17.66 -50.00 -20.68
CA ASN A 212 16.96 -51.15 -20.13
C ASN A 212 17.73 -52.47 -20.33
N LEU A 213 19.07 -52.40 -20.33
CA LEU A 213 19.92 -53.58 -20.50
C LEU A 213 19.70 -54.55 -19.34
N THR A 214 19.53 -55.85 -19.64
CA THR A 214 19.26 -56.88 -18.61
C THR A 214 20.38 -57.89 -18.42
N PHE A 215 21.20 -58.11 -19.43
CA PHE A 215 22.37 -58.99 -19.39
C PHE A 215 23.49 -58.44 -20.27
N LEU A 216 24.72 -58.88 -20.02
CA LEU A 216 25.88 -58.64 -20.88
C LEU A 216 26.50 -59.99 -21.29
N SER A 217 26.69 -60.22 -22.58
CA SER A 217 27.35 -61.42 -23.12
C SER A 217 28.87 -61.29 -23.07
N ASN A 218 29.59 -62.40 -23.28
CA ASN A 218 31.06 -62.38 -23.39
C ASN A 218 31.55 -61.70 -24.69
N THR A 219 30.66 -61.51 -25.66
CA THR A 219 30.93 -60.89 -26.96
C THR A 219 30.38 -59.47 -27.10
N SER A 220 29.66 -58.95 -26.08
CA SER A 220 29.00 -57.64 -26.11
C SER A 220 29.92 -56.47 -26.47
N PHE A 221 31.20 -56.53 -26.09
CA PHE A 221 32.19 -55.47 -26.35
C PHE A 221 33.38 -55.96 -27.20
N SER A 222 33.28 -57.18 -27.76
CA SER A 222 34.31 -57.74 -28.62
C SER A 222 34.54 -56.85 -29.84
N GLY A 223 35.78 -56.34 -29.99
CA GLY A 223 36.18 -55.44 -31.08
C GLY A 223 36.61 -54.05 -30.61
N LEU A 224 36.34 -53.67 -29.36
CA LEU A 224 36.70 -52.37 -28.78
C LEU A 224 38.04 -52.43 -28.01
N GLN A 225 39.16 -52.54 -28.72
CA GLN A 225 40.48 -52.79 -28.09
C GLN A 225 40.99 -51.62 -27.22
N ASN A 226 40.61 -50.38 -27.53
CA ASN A 226 41.09 -49.16 -26.87
C ASN A 226 40.11 -48.55 -25.87
N LEU A 227 39.04 -49.27 -25.51
CA LEU A 227 38.03 -48.77 -24.59
C LEU A 227 38.65 -48.61 -23.20
N ARG A 228 38.59 -47.39 -22.65
CA ARG A 228 39.13 -47.03 -21.32
C ARG A 228 38.05 -46.97 -20.26
N GLU A 229 36.92 -46.34 -20.57
CA GLU A 229 35.84 -46.14 -19.61
C GLU A 229 34.50 -46.55 -20.21
N ILE A 230 33.70 -47.28 -19.42
CA ILE A 230 32.35 -47.69 -19.81
C ILE A 230 31.33 -47.40 -18.71
N PHE A 231 30.25 -46.72 -19.10
CA PHE A 231 29.15 -46.35 -18.21
C PHE A 231 27.91 -47.20 -18.48
N LEU A 232 27.56 -48.06 -17.53
CA LEU A 232 26.43 -49.00 -17.58
C LEU A 232 25.45 -48.80 -16.40
N ASN A 233 25.64 -47.76 -15.60
CA ASN A 233 24.84 -47.50 -14.41
C ASN A 233 23.38 -47.15 -14.73
N GLY A 234 22.45 -47.38 -13.78
CA GLY A 234 21.02 -47.08 -14.00
C GLY A 234 20.37 -47.94 -15.08
N ASN A 235 20.83 -49.17 -15.28
CA ASN A 235 20.20 -50.18 -16.15
C ASN A 235 19.48 -51.24 -15.29
N SER A 236 19.01 -52.31 -15.93
CA SER A 236 18.35 -53.46 -15.29
C SER A 236 19.23 -54.71 -15.30
N ILE A 237 20.57 -54.56 -15.33
CA ILE A 237 21.50 -55.67 -15.53
C ILE A 237 21.44 -56.60 -14.33
N LYS A 238 21.22 -57.90 -14.59
CA LYS A 238 21.20 -58.98 -13.59
C LYS A 238 22.40 -59.90 -13.70
N TYR A 239 22.86 -60.18 -14.92
CA TYR A 239 23.91 -61.16 -15.20
C TYR A 239 24.98 -60.56 -16.12
N ILE A 240 26.25 -60.88 -15.84
CA ILE A 240 27.41 -60.50 -16.65
C ILE A 240 28.13 -61.79 -17.07
N GLY A 241 28.26 -61.99 -18.38
CA GLY A 241 28.94 -63.13 -18.97
C GLY A 241 30.40 -63.26 -18.54
N GLU A 242 30.96 -64.46 -18.70
CA GLU A 242 32.36 -64.72 -18.39
C GLU A 242 33.27 -63.92 -19.33
N GLN A 243 34.29 -63.25 -18.78
CA GLN A 243 35.29 -62.50 -19.55
C GLN A 243 34.69 -61.42 -20.48
N THR A 244 33.53 -60.85 -20.15
CA THR A 244 32.81 -59.83 -20.96
C THR A 244 33.65 -58.62 -21.34
N PHE A 245 34.58 -58.23 -20.48
CA PHE A 245 35.45 -57.05 -20.68
C PHE A 245 36.86 -57.42 -21.14
N ASN A 246 37.12 -58.69 -21.44
CA ASN A 246 38.43 -59.17 -21.86
C ASN A 246 38.72 -58.78 -23.32
N GLY A 247 39.99 -58.51 -23.64
CA GLY A 247 40.41 -58.02 -24.96
C GLY A 247 40.28 -56.50 -25.17
N SER A 248 39.89 -55.76 -24.14
CA SER A 248 39.84 -54.29 -24.11
C SER A 248 40.74 -53.73 -23.00
N THR A 249 41.19 -52.48 -23.14
CA THR A 249 42.08 -51.79 -22.18
C THR A 249 41.31 -50.96 -21.13
N ILE A 250 40.22 -51.53 -20.62
CA ILE A 250 39.26 -50.80 -19.76
C ILE A 250 39.88 -50.51 -18.39
N GLU A 251 39.99 -49.25 -18.04
CA GLU A 251 40.45 -48.80 -16.72
C GLU A 251 39.27 -48.81 -15.72
N ASP A 252 38.11 -48.24 -16.08
CA ASP A 252 36.96 -48.05 -15.19
C ASP A 252 35.63 -48.59 -15.76
N VAL A 253 34.92 -49.38 -14.94
CA VAL A 253 33.58 -49.91 -15.24
C VAL A 253 32.55 -49.41 -14.24
N TYR A 254 31.56 -48.67 -14.72
CA TYR A 254 30.48 -48.12 -13.87
C TYR A 254 29.19 -48.93 -14.00
N LEU A 255 28.87 -49.76 -12.99
CA LEU A 255 27.72 -50.67 -12.93
C LEU A 255 26.79 -50.40 -11.74
N PHE A 256 26.95 -49.28 -11.04
CA PHE A 256 26.10 -48.92 -9.91
C PHE A 256 24.64 -48.71 -10.33
N GLU A 257 23.70 -48.84 -9.39
CA GLU A 257 22.26 -48.66 -9.67
C GLU A 257 21.77 -49.62 -10.77
N ASN A 258 22.08 -50.91 -10.62
CA ASN A 258 21.60 -52.02 -11.45
C ASN A 258 20.87 -53.05 -10.57
N SER A 259 20.52 -54.21 -11.14
CA SER A 259 19.80 -55.30 -10.46
C SER A 259 20.67 -56.53 -10.21
N ILE A 260 21.98 -56.37 -10.02
CA ILE A 260 22.92 -57.47 -9.81
C ILE A 260 22.77 -58.00 -8.37
N THR A 261 22.56 -59.30 -8.22
CA THR A 261 22.39 -59.96 -6.91
C THR A 261 23.57 -60.86 -6.52
N GLU A 262 24.33 -61.36 -7.49
CA GLU A 262 25.45 -62.27 -7.24
C GLU A 262 26.54 -62.12 -8.31
N LEU A 263 27.78 -62.43 -7.95
CA LEU A 263 28.93 -62.50 -8.86
C LEU A 263 29.55 -63.90 -8.80
N THR A 264 29.21 -64.75 -9.78
CA THR A 264 29.51 -66.19 -9.76
C THR A 264 30.59 -66.64 -10.75
N ASN A 265 30.77 -65.90 -11.85
CA ASN A 265 31.70 -66.22 -12.94
C ASN A 265 32.77 -65.14 -13.08
N ASP A 266 33.87 -65.46 -13.77
CA ASP A 266 35.01 -64.54 -14.01
C ASP A 266 34.66 -63.43 -15.02
N SER A 267 33.69 -62.60 -14.66
CA SER A 267 32.97 -61.72 -15.58
C SER A 267 33.79 -60.54 -16.09
N PHE A 268 34.78 -60.08 -15.31
CA PHE A 268 35.53 -58.86 -15.60
C PHE A 268 36.89 -59.09 -16.24
N GLY A 269 37.47 -60.29 -16.12
CA GLY A 269 38.80 -60.60 -16.65
C GLY A 269 39.93 -59.84 -15.95
N SER A 270 41.12 -59.82 -16.58
CA SER A 270 42.35 -59.25 -15.98
C SER A 270 42.63 -57.79 -16.33
N GLY A 271 41.84 -57.18 -17.21
CA GLY A 271 42.11 -55.84 -17.76
C GLY A 271 41.60 -54.66 -16.92
N VAL A 272 40.65 -54.88 -16.01
CA VAL A 272 39.90 -53.81 -15.33
C VAL A 272 40.57 -53.33 -14.04
N SER A 273 40.73 -52.01 -13.88
CA SER A 273 41.38 -51.40 -12.70
C SER A 273 40.38 -51.02 -11.61
N HIS A 274 39.24 -50.40 -11.94
CA HIS A 274 38.22 -50.05 -10.97
C HIS A 274 36.81 -50.48 -11.41
N ILE A 275 36.06 -51.06 -10.46
CA ILE A 275 34.74 -51.62 -10.68
C ILE A 275 33.77 -50.98 -9.68
N HIS A 276 32.78 -50.24 -10.19
CA HIS A 276 31.79 -49.55 -9.36
C HIS A 276 30.44 -50.29 -9.37
N LEU A 277 30.11 -50.99 -8.29
CA LEU A 277 28.94 -51.87 -8.13
C LEU A 277 27.99 -51.47 -6.98
N TYR A 278 28.24 -50.35 -6.30
CA TYR A 278 27.36 -49.87 -5.22
C TYR A 278 25.91 -49.61 -5.71
N LYS A 279 24.92 -49.56 -4.81
CA LYS A 279 23.49 -49.53 -5.15
C LYS A 279 23.03 -50.71 -6.04
N ASN A 280 23.71 -51.85 -5.95
CA ASN A 280 23.19 -53.16 -6.36
C ASN A 280 22.85 -53.96 -5.09
N ASN A 281 22.05 -55.02 -5.23
CA ASN A 281 21.65 -55.87 -4.11
C ASN A 281 22.51 -57.15 -4.02
N ILE A 282 23.84 -57.00 -4.08
CA ILE A 282 24.77 -58.13 -4.14
C ILE A 282 24.82 -58.82 -2.77
N SER A 283 24.38 -60.08 -2.72
CA SER A 283 24.39 -60.90 -1.50
C SER A 283 25.58 -61.88 -1.43
N TYR A 284 26.13 -62.26 -2.59
CA TYR A 284 27.18 -63.27 -2.71
C TYR A 284 28.20 -62.96 -3.83
N ILE A 285 29.48 -63.18 -3.53
CA ILE A 285 30.60 -63.10 -4.49
C ILE A 285 31.39 -64.40 -4.39
N SER A 286 31.54 -65.11 -5.50
CA SER A 286 32.29 -66.36 -5.59
C SER A 286 33.80 -66.14 -5.76
N GLU A 287 34.62 -67.13 -5.39
CA GLU A 287 36.07 -67.09 -5.65
C GLU A 287 36.40 -67.11 -7.15
N SER A 288 35.62 -67.84 -7.95
CA SER A 288 35.73 -67.87 -9.41
C SER A 288 35.53 -66.50 -10.05
N ALA A 289 34.68 -65.64 -9.48
CA ALA A 289 34.43 -64.31 -10.02
C ALA A 289 35.61 -63.34 -9.92
N LEU A 290 36.60 -63.66 -9.08
CA LEU A 290 37.80 -62.84 -8.85
C LEU A 290 39.07 -63.47 -9.42
N ARG A 291 38.95 -64.61 -10.11
CA ARG A 291 40.08 -65.47 -10.48
C ARG A 291 41.10 -64.78 -11.40
N SER A 292 40.63 -64.02 -12.39
CA SER A 292 41.52 -63.32 -13.34
C SER A 292 41.85 -61.89 -12.95
N MET A 293 41.25 -61.34 -11.90
CA MET A 293 41.51 -59.95 -11.48
C MET A 293 42.90 -59.82 -10.84
N SER A 294 43.73 -58.92 -11.38
CA SER A 294 45.02 -58.56 -10.81
C SER A 294 45.06 -57.07 -10.47
N SER A 295 45.05 -56.72 -9.17
CA SER A 295 45.11 -55.33 -8.66
C SER A 295 43.88 -54.46 -8.91
N ALA A 296 42.70 -55.06 -9.16
CA ALA A 296 41.45 -54.32 -9.31
C ALA A 296 40.90 -53.81 -7.96
N THR A 297 40.26 -52.65 -7.98
CA THR A 297 39.52 -52.08 -6.84
C THR A 297 38.01 -52.16 -7.08
N ILE A 298 37.28 -52.74 -6.14
CA ILE A 298 35.83 -52.96 -6.23
C ILE A 298 35.11 -52.08 -5.20
N TYR A 299 34.16 -51.28 -5.66
CA TYR A 299 33.32 -50.43 -4.81
C TYR A 299 31.90 -51.02 -4.75
N LEU A 300 31.44 -51.45 -3.58
CA LEU A 300 30.17 -52.17 -3.42
C LEU A 300 29.34 -51.68 -2.22
N THR A 301 28.05 -51.98 -2.23
CA THR A 301 27.17 -51.82 -1.05
C THR A 301 27.27 -53.09 -0.22
N CYS A 302 27.74 -52.98 1.03
CA CYS A 302 28.04 -54.14 1.87
C CYS A 302 26.92 -54.56 2.82
N GLU A 303 25.77 -53.87 2.83
CA GLU A 303 24.70 -54.11 3.80
C GLU A 303 24.12 -55.53 3.71
N ASN A 304 24.03 -56.09 2.50
CA ASN A 304 23.44 -57.41 2.25
C ASN A 304 24.47 -58.49 1.91
N LEU A 305 25.77 -58.19 1.98
CA LEU A 305 26.83 -59.12 1.59
C LEU A 305 27.14 -60.11 2.71
N HIS A 306 26.88 -61.40 2.49
CA HIS A 306 27.04 -62.42 3.53
C HIS A 306 28.49 -62.91 3.69
N GLN A 307 29.27 -62.97 2.60
CA GLN A 307 30.64 -63.49 2.61
C GLN A 307 31.48 -62.88 1.47
N ILE A 308 32.76 -62.64 1.75
CA ILE A 308 33.77 -62.25 0.74
C ILE A 308 34.73 -63.44 0.56
N PRO A 309 35.00 -63.88 -0.68
CA PRO A 309 35.88 -65.01 -0.94
C PRO A 309 37.35 -64.68 -0.63
N SER A 310 38.09 -65.67 -0.15
CA SER A 310 39.53 -65.56 0.14
C SER A 310 40.34 -65.80 -1.14
N SER A 311 40.56 -64.77 -1.96
CA SER A 311 41.37 -64.90 -3.19
C SER A 311 42.88 -64.85 -2.90
N LYS A 312 43.66 -65.61 -3.68
CA LYS A 312 45.14 -65.53 -3.69
C LYS A 312 45.68 -64.27 -4.40
N ASN A 313 44.85 -63.56 -5.16
CA ASN A 313 45.22 -62.34 -5.87
C ASN A 313 44.97 -61.09 -5.01
N THR A 314 45.79 -60.06 -5.16
CA THR A 314 45.60 -58.76 -4.50
C THR A 314 44.46 -57.98 -5.17
N PHE A 315 43.30 -57.91 -4.53
CA PHE A 315 42.20 -57.01 -4.88
C PHE A 315 41.78 -56.17 -3.67
N PHE A 316 41.26 -54.97 -3.89
CA PHE A 316 40.81 -54.07 -2.81
C PHE A 316 39.30 -53.84 -2.89
N GLY A 317 38.55 -54.30 -1.88
CA GLY A 317 37.11 -54.05 -1.77
C GLY A 317 36.81 -52.88 -0.83
N PHE A 318 36.01 -51.92 -1.27
CA PHE A 318 35.53 -50.80 -0.46
C PHE A 318 34.02 -50.80 -0.31
N CYS A 319 33.56 -50.76 0.94
CA CYS A 319 32.15 -50.60 1.28
C CYS A 319 31.73 -49.14 1.16
N VAL A 320 30.80 -48.88 0.25
CA VAL A 320 30.27 -47.56 -0.09
C VAL A 320 28.94 -47.34 0.65
N ARG A 321 28.87 -46.28 1.48
CA ARG A 321 27.61 -45.80 2.10
C ARG A 321 27.03 -44.63 1.30
N ASN A 322 25.79 -44.21 1.59
CA ASN A 322 25.07 -43.10 0.93
C ASN A 322 25.83 -41.75 0.84
N ALA A 323 26.93 -41.58 1.58
CA ALA A 323 27.77 -40.39 1.57
C ALA A 323 28.97 -40.45 0.59
N PHE A 324 29.28 -41.60 0.00
CA PHE A 324 30.41 -41.71 -0.91
C PHE A 324 30.03 -41.26 -2.32
N VAL A 325 30.81 -40.30 -2.80
CA VAL A 325 30.60 -39.59 -4.06
C VAL A 325 31.77 -39.99 -4.98
N PRO A 326 31.58 -40.88 -5.96
CA PRO A 326 32.68 -41.29 -6.83
C PRO A 326 33.22 -40.11 -7.62
N VAL A 327 34.55 -39.99 -7.68
CA VAL A 327 35.21 -38.94 -8.46
C VAL A 327 35.55 -39.53 -9.82
N VAL A 328 34.78 -39.19 -10.85
CA VAL A 328 35.14 -39.52 -12.23
C VAL A 328 36.30 -38.62 -12.65
N THR A 329 37.38 -39.19 -13.17
CA THR A 329 38.57 -38.43 -13.56
C THR A 329 38.92 -38.69 -15.02
N PHE A 330 38.86 -37.66 -15.88
CA PHE A 330 39.17 -37.78 -17.31
C PHE A 330 40.12 -36.67 -17.77
N ARG A 331 40.65 -36.74 -19.00
CA ARG A 331 41.51 -35.67 -19.56
C ARG A 331 40.71 -34.40 -19.87
N ALA A 332 41.32 -33.24 -19.59
CA ALA A 332 40.66 -31.93 -19.62
C ALA A 332 40.29 -31.41 -21.03
N ASP A 333 40.77 -32.05 -22.09
CA ASP A 333 40.43 -31.75 -23.49
C ASP A 333 39.00 -32.20 -23.87
N ARG A 334 38.36 -33.03 -23.04
CA ARG A 334 37.02 -33.58 -23.27
C ARG A 334 35.90 -32.70 -22.68
N THR A 335 35.74 -31.49 -23.22
CA THR A 335 34.72 -30.51 -22.75
C THR A 335 33.28 -31.05 -22.80
N VAL A 336 32.98 -31.97 -23.72
CA VAL A 336 31.68 -32.65 -23.83
C VAL A 336 31.35 -33.47 -22.59
N LEU A 337 32.34 -34.19 -22.02
CA LEU A 337 32.17 -34.96 -20.78
C LEU A 337 31.85 -34.06 -19.59
N ILE A 338 32.49 -32.89 -19.48
CA ILE A 338 32.21 -31.92 -18.44
C ILE A 338 30.74 -31.46 -18.52
N SER A 339 30.28 -31.12 -19.73
CA SER A 339 28.89 -30.72 -19.98
C SER A 339 27.91 -31.84 -19.62
N PHE A 340 28.24 -33.09 -19.99
CA PHE A 340 27.46 -34.27 -19.65
C PHE A 340 27.35 -34.47 -18.13
N PHE A 341 28.47 -34.55 -17.40
CA PHE A 341 28.47 -34.79 -15.96
C PHE A 341 27.77 -33.68 -15.18
N LYS A 342 27.95 -32.41 -15.59
CA LYS A 342 27.18 -31.29 -15.01
C LYS A 342 25.67 -31.47 -15.21
N LYS A 343 25.24 -31.94 -16.38
CA LYS A 343 23.87 -32.36 -16.67
C LYS A 343 23.47 -33.69 -16.03
N GLN A 344 24.32 -34.35 -15.25
CA GLN A 344 23.93 -35.51 -14.45
C GLN A 344 24.00 -35.22 -12.96
N GLY A 345 24.02 -33.94 -12.56
CA GLY A 345 24.10 -33.58 -11.15
C GLY A 345 25.50 -33.69 -10.55
N PHE A 346 26.55 -33.63 -11.38
CA PHE A 346 27.94 -33.66 -10.91
C PHE A 346 28.56 -32.26 -10.89
N MET A 347 29.40 -32.03 -9.88
CA MET A 347 30.31 -30.92 -9.76
C MET A 347 31.68 -31.30 -10.32
N CYS A 348 32.08 -30.65 -11.41
CA CYS A 348 33.36 -30.88 -12.08
C CYS A 348 34.38 -29.78 -11.78
N GLN A 349 35.61 -30.16 -11.44
CA GLN A 349 36.73 -29.28 -11.14
C GLN A 349 37.99 -29.67 -11.91
N LYS A 350 38.66 -28.68 -12.48
CA LYS A 350 39.90 -28.85 -13.23
C LYS A 350 41.10 -29.05 -12.30
N PHE A 351 41.93 -30.04 -12.61
CA PHE A 351 43.14 -30.38 -11.86
C PHE A 351 44.30 -30.65 -12.83
N GLY A 352 45.00 -29.60 -13.24
CA GLY A 352 46.07 -29.69 -14.25
C GLY A 352 45.53 -30.09 -15.63
N SER A 353 46.00 -31.25 -16.14
CA SER A 353 45.54 -31.85 -17.40
C SER A 353 44.35 -32.81 -17.24
N LYS A 354 43.88 -33.04 -16.01
CA LYS A 354 42.74 -33.90 -15.68
C LYS A 354 41.58 -33.07 -15.13
N GLU A 355 40.36 -33.52 -15.37
CA GLU A 355 39.12 -32.99 -14.81
C GLU A 355 38.54 -34.02 -13.84
N LYS A 356 38.05 -33.57 -12.68
CA LYS A 356 37.46 -34.41 -11.64
C LYS A 356 35.99 -34.04 -11.44
N CYS A 357 35.07 -34.95 -11.74
CA CYS A 357 33.63 -34.77 -11.56
C CYS A 357 33.10 -35.59 -10.40
N ARG A 358 32.35 -34.96 -9.49
CA ARG A 358 31.80 -35.54 -8.27
C ARG A 358 30.28 -35.36 -8.24
N PRO A 359 29.44 -36.40 -8.10
CA PRO A 359 28.00 -36.20 -7.98
C PRO A 359 27.63 -35.43 -6.71
N CYS A 360 26.51 -34.72 -6.71
CA CYS A 360 26.02 -34.09 -5.48
C CYS A 360 25.52 -35.14 -4.49
N ALA A 361 25.93 -35.02 -3.22
CA ALA A 361 25.49 -35.92 -2.16
C ALA A 361 23.99 -35.70 -1.82
N PRO A 362 23.33 -36.64 -1.11
CA PRO A 362 21.98 -36.44 -0.60
C PRO A 362 21.87 -35.14 0.22
N GLY A 363 20.70 -34.52 0.17
CA GLY A 363 20.44 -33.17 0.69
C GLY A 363 20.97 -32.05 -0.21
N ARG A 364 21.63 -32.38 -1.33
CA ARG A 364 22.17 -31.41 -2.30
C ARG A 364 21.76 -31.71 -3.73
N PHE A 365 21.77 -30.69 -4.57
CA PHE A 365 21.50 -30.76 -6.01
C PHE A 365 22.46 -29.87 -6.80
N ALA A 366 22.66 -30.15 -8.09
CA ALA A 366 23.51 -29.32 -8.95
C ALA A 366 22.74 -28.12 -9.54
N ASP A 367 23.25 -26.91 -9.35
CA ASP A 367 22.61 -25.65 -9.76
C ASP A 367 22.67 -25.31 -11.26
N GLY A 368 22.86 -26.32 -12.12
CA GLY A 368 23.01 -26.18 -13.57
C GLY A 368 24.37 -25.63 -14.04
N ASN A 369 25.16 -24.98 -13.18
CA ASN A 369 26.54 -24.60 -13.47
C ASN A 369 27.55 -25.68 -13.07
N GLY A 370 27.06 -26.76 -12.44
CA GLY A 370 27.88 -27.83 -11.89
C GLY A 370 28.44 -27.49 -10.52
N MET A 371 27.70 -26.77 -9.67
CA MET A 371 28.00 -26.66 -8.24
C MET A 371 26.90 -27.32 -7.42
N CYS A 372 27.29 -28.06 -6.39
CA CYS A 372 26.33 -28.68 -5.48
C CYS A 372 25.83 -27.67 -4.43
N ARG A 373 24.52 -27.41 -4.43
CA ARG A 373 23.82 -26.58 -3.45
C ARG A 373 22.95 -27.42 -2.56
N GLU A 374 22.78 -27.00 -1.31
CA GLU A 374 21.84 -27.64 -0.38
C GLU A 374 20.39 -27.40 -0.79
N CYS A 375 19.53 -28.37 -0.51
CA CYS A 375 18.11 -28.20 -0.72
C CYS A 375 17.58 -27.02 0.11
N PRO A 376 16.78 -26.12 -0.50
CA PRO A 376 16.30 -24.93 0.19
C PRO A 376 15.50 -25.26 1.44
N ARG A 377 15.55 -24.37 2.43
CA ARG A 377 14.66 -24.40 3.60
C ARG A 377 13.19 -24.35 3.15
N GLY A 378 12.35 -25.18 3.78
CA GLY A 378 10.95 -25.33 3.41
C GLY A 378 10.61 -26.72 2.88
N GLY A 379 9.71 -26.84 1.92
CA GLY A 379 9.17 -28.11 1.44
C GLY A 379 10.07 -28.90 0.48
N PHE A 380 11.38 -28.99 0.73
CA PHE A 380 12.33 -29.64 -0.18
C PHE A 380 13.29 -30.61 0.51
N TYR A 381 13.60 -31.73 -0.16
CA TYR A 381 14.60 -32.73 0.25
C TYR A 381 15.25 -33.40 -0.98
N GLN A 382 16.34 -34.13 -0.80
CA GLN A 382 16.93 -34.97 -1.85
C GLN A 382 17.62 -36.20 -1.25
N ASP A 383 17.17 -37.39 -1.62
CA ASP A 383 17.67 -38.70 -1.17
C ASP A 383 18.58 -39.40 -2.18
N GLU A 384 18.61 -38.93 -3.43
CA GLU A 384 19.45 -39.46 -4.49
C GLU A 384 20.84 -38.80 -4.54
N ILE A 385 21.78 -39.46 -5.21
CA ILE A 385 23.14 -38.97 -5.47
C ILE A 385 23.17 -38.48 -6.92
N GLY A 386 23.71 -37.27 -7.15
CA GLY A 386 23.82 -36.72 -8.51
C GLY A 386 22.50 -36.19 -9.05
N SER A 387 21.71 -35.49 -8.23
CA SER A 387 20.44 -34.89 -8.67
C SER A 387 20.61 -33.46 -9.17
N GLN A 388 19.74 -33.05 -10.11
CA GLN A 388 19.71 -31.69 -10.64
C GLN A 388 18.72 -30.76 -9.92
N GLU A 389 17.81 -31.31 -9.14
CA GLU A 389 16.78 -30.57 -8.42
C GLU A 389 16.43 -31.30 -7.12
N CYS A 390 15.77 -30.61 -6.18
CA CYS A 390 15.27 -31.22 -4.96
C CYS A 390 13.84 -31.71 -5.14
N LYS A 391 13.53 -32.86 -4.55
CA LYS A 391 12.17 -33.38 -4.43
C LYS A 391 11.37 -32.51 -3.46
N THR A 392 10.04 -32.53 -3.61
CA THR A 392 9.13 -31.76 -2.75
C THR A 392 8.56 -32.61 -1.63
N CYS A 393 8.47 -32.05 -0.43
CA CYS A 393 7.77 -32.66 0.69
C CYS A 393 6.27 -32.77 0.38
N SER A 394 5.60 -33.77 0.95
CA SER A 394 4.14 -33.90 0.90
C SER A 394 3.43 -32.69 1.53
N ASN A 395 2.18 -32.45 1.12
CA ASN A 395 1.38 -31.35 1.66
C ASN A 395 1.33 -31.38 3.19
N GLY A 396 1.47 -30.22 3.83
CA GLY A 396 1.47 -30.09 5.28
C GLY A 396 2.81 -30.38 5.95
N ASN A 397 3.86 -30.75 5.20
CA ASN A 397 5.19 -31.00 5.73
C ASN A 397 6.26 -30.08 5.11
N PHE A 398 7.34 -29.86 5.86
CA PHE A 398 8.49 -29.04 5.47
C PHE A 398 9.76 -29.43 6.26
N VAL A 399 10.91 -29.05 5.72
CA VAL A 399 12.23 -29.13 6.34
C VAL A 399 12.60 -27.75 6.89
N LYS A 400 12.74 -27.66 8.21
CA LYS A 400 12.96 -26.39 8.92
C LYS A 400 14.32 -25.76 8.60
N ASP A 401 15.39 -26.56 8.66
CA ASP A 401 16.76 -26.07 8.53
C ASP A 401 17.34 -26.17 7.13
N GLY A 402 16.62 -26.80 6.20
CA GLY A 402 17.06 -27.06 4.82
C GLY A 402 17.91 -28.32 4.73
N GLY A 403 18.36 -28.67 3.52
CA GLY A 403 19.27 -29.80 3.30
C GLY A 403 18.68 -31.17 3.66
N GLY A 404 17.37 -31.36 3.55
CA GLY A 404 16.73 -32.64 3.88
C GLY A 404 17.32 -33.80 3.09
N LEU A 405 17.80 -34.83 3.79
CA LEU A 405 18.48 -36.01 3.23
C LEU A 405 17.48 -37.05 2.75
N SER A 406 16.24 -37.02 3.25
CA SER A 406 15.19 -37.95 2.85
C SER A 406 13.79 -37.39 3.09
N ALA A 407 12.77 -38.09 2.59
CA ALA A 407 11.38 -37.76 2.86
C ALA A 407 11.02 -37.78 4.36
N LEU A 408 11.79 -38.50 5.19
CA LEU A 408 11.59 -38.57 6.64
C LEU A 408 11.97 -37.27 7.36
N ASP A 409 12.82 -36.43 6.75
CA ASP A 409 13.20 -35.13 7.31
C ASP A 409 12.10 -34.07 7.12
N CYS A 410 11.07 -34.38 6.31
CA CYS A 410 9.90 -33.53 6.13
C CYS A 410 8.99 -33.60 7.37
N THR A 411 9.19 -32.68 8.31
CA THR A 411 8.39 -32.54 9.53
C THR A 411 7.06 -31.82 9.29
N THR A 412 6.06 -32.05 10.15
CA THR A 412 4.76 -31.36 10.06
C THR A 412 4.91 -29.85 10.22
N CYS A 413 4.16 -29.11 9.42
CA CYS A 413 4.13 -27.66 9.47
C CYS A 413 3.65 -27.13 10.84
N PRO A 414 4.12 -25.93 11.25
CA PRO A 414 3.77 -25.34 12.55
C PRO A 414 2.27 -25.06 12.71
N ASP A 415 1.84 -24.88 13.96
CA ASP A 415 0.45 -24.56 14.30
C ASP A 415 -0.08 -23.29 13.63
N GLY A 416 -1.40 -23.26 13.41
CA GLY A 416 -2.09 -22.16 12.72
C GLY A 416 -1.90 -22.15 11.19
N THR A 417 -1.23 -23.15 10.63
CA THR A 417 -1.03 -23.30 9.18
C THR A 417 -2.03 -24.24 8.52
N ASN A 418 -2.17 -24.13 7.20
CA ASN A 418 -3.03 -24.96 6.38
C ASN A 418 -2.24 -26.18 5.87
N HIS A 419 -2.50 -27.34 6.45
CA HIS A 419 -1.80 -28.60 6.15
C HIS A 419 -2.19 -29.19 4.79
N SER A 420 -3.20 -28.66 4.10
CA SER A 420 -3.56 -29.10 2.75
C SER A 420 -2.69 -28.47 1.66
N ARG A 421 -1.80 -27.53 1.99
CA ARG A 421 -0.94 -26.83 1.04
C ARG A 421 0.52 -27.22 1.22
N ASN A 422 1.27 -27.26 0.13
CA ASN A 422 2.72 -27.40 0.16
C ASN A 422 3.38 -26.12 0.73
N ALA A 423 4.44 -26.30 1.51
CA ALA A 423 5.21 -25.27 2.19
C ALA A 423 6.09 -24.43 1.23
N GLY A 424 6.62 -25.03 0.15
CA GLY A 424 7.51 -24.34 -0.79
C GLY A 424 8.75 -23.75 -0.10
N PHE A 425 9.17 -22.53 -0.43
CA PHE A 425 10.37 -21.88 0.17
C PHE A 425 10.12 -21.24 1.55
N ARG A 426 9.18 -21.78 2.33
CA ARG A 426 8.75 -21.28 3.65
C ARG A 426 8.01 -22.40 4.40
N ALA A 427 7.54 -22.15 5.62
CA ALA A 427 6.55 -23.04 6.26
C ALA A 427 5.18 -22.91 5.59
N CYS A 428 4.29 -23.90 5.76
CA CYS A 428 2.94 -23.90 5.16
C CYS A 428 2.18 -22.58 5.35
N PHE A 429 1.31 -22.23 4.40
CA PHE A 429 0.48 -21.02 4.42
C PHE A 429 -0.37 -20.95 5.69
N CYS A 430 -0.66 -19.75 6.21
CA CYS A 430 -1.52 -19.60 7.38
C CYS A 430 -2.97 -19.97 7.05
N LYS A 431 -3.75 -20.40 8.07
CA LYS A 431 -5.21 -20.52 7.96
C LYS A 431 -5.85 -19.14 7.78
N ARG A 432 -7.13 -19.10 7.37
CA ARG A 432 -7.87 -17.84 7.26
C ARG A 432 -7.89 -17.11 8.60
N ASN A 433 -7.59 -15.81 8.61
CA ASN A 433 -7.45 -14.95 9.79
C ASN A 433 -6.26 -15.28 10.71
N TYR A 434 -5.25 -15.99 10.20
CA TYR A 434 -3.99 -16.22 10.91
C TYR A 434 -2.84 -15.48 10.23
N ALA A 435 -1.90 -14.98 11.01
CA ALA A 435 -0.71 -14.30 10.51
C ALA A 435 0.55 -14.73 11.29
N ARG A 436 1.70 -14.62 10.64
CA ARG A 436 3.02 -14.95 11.20
C ARG A 436 3.96 -13.75 11.18
N ILE A 437 4.97 -13.82 12.05
CA ILE A 437 6.11 -12.89 12.13
C ILE A 437 7.45 -13.60 11.89
N ASP A 438 7.40 -14.89 11.57
CA ASP A 438 8.55 -15.71 11.20
C ASP A 438 8.15 -16.54 9.98
N ARG A 439 8.93 -16.44 8.90
CA ARG A 439 8.70 -17.15 7.63
C ARG A 439 8.55 -18.65 7.79
N PHE A 440 9.30 -19.25 8.73
CA PHE A 440 9.33 -20.68 9.01
C PHE A 440 8.66 -21.03 10.35
N GLY A 441 8.01 -20.06 11.00
CA GLY A 441 7.36 -20.23 12.30
C GLY A 441 5.84 -20.47 12.22
N LEU A 442 5.24 -20.54 13.41
CA LEU A 442 3.80 -20.70 13.59
C LEU A 442 2.99 -19.46 13.17
N CYS A 443 1.72 -19.68 12.84
CA CYS A 443 0.78 -18.60 12.63
C CYS A 443 -0.09 -18.40 13.87
N THR A 444 -0.35 -17.14 14.20
CA THR A 444 -1.17 -16.72 15.34
C THR A 444 -2.50 -16.16 14.87
N LEU A 445 -3.55 -16.37 15.67
CA LEU A 445 -4.89 -15.86 15.38
C LEU A 445 -4.91 -14.32 15.43
N CYS A 446 -5.54 -13.72 14.43
CA CYS A 446 -5.67 -12.28 14.28
C CYS A 446 -7.02 -11.82 14.87
N LEU A 447 -7.07 -11.59 16.19
CA LEU A 447 -8.30 -11.26 16.94
C LEU A 447 -8.69 -9.78 16.92
N GLN A 448 -7.84 -8.89 16.41
CA GLN A 448 -8.02 -7.45 16.55
C GLN A 448 -8.91 -6.87 15.44
N GLU A 449 -9.98 -6.19 15.82
CA GLU A 449 -10.82 -5.43 14.90
C GLU A 449 -9.97 -4.44 14.10
N GLY A 450 -10.16 -4.42 12.78
CA GLY A 450 -9.43 -3.52 11.89
C GLY A 450 -8.14 -4.06 11.28
N LEU A 451 -7.73 -5.30 11.58
CA LEU A 451 -6.64 -5.97 10.86
C LEU A 451 -7.14 -6.90 9.77
N ASN A 452 -6.43 -6.90 8.64
CA ASN A 452 -6.53 -7.91 7.60
C ASN A 452 -5.37 -8.89 7.72
N CYS A 453 -5.68 -10.18 7.86
CA CYS A 453 -4.73 -11.26 8.05
C CYS A 453 -4.91 -12.40 7.03
N THR A 454 -5.40 -12.08 5.82
CA THR A 454 -5.63 -13.10 4.76
C THR A 454 -4.35 -13.56 4.06
N ASN A 455 -3.27 -12.78 4.11
CA ASN A 455 -2.07 -12.98 3.29
C ASN A 455 -0.85 -13.44 4.12
N ASP A 456 -1.06 -14.18 5.20
CA ASP A 456 -0.04 -14.64 6.17
C ASP A 456 0.65 -13.55 7.01
N PHE A 457 0.39 -12.27 6.76
CA PHE A 457 0.89 -11.14 7.57
C PHE A 457 -0.26 -10.22 7.99
N LYS A 458 -0.01 -9.35 8.96
CA LYS A 458 -0.97 -8.36 9.45
C LYS A 458 -0.90 -7.10 8.58
N SER A 459 -2.02 -6.70 7.99
CA SER A 459 -2.24 -5.41 7.32
C SER A 459 -3.52 -4.74 7.84
N LEU A 460 -3.84 -3.54 7.36
CA LEU A 460 -4.89 -2.70 7.91
C LEU A 460 -6.17 -2.76 7.06
N LEU A 461 -7.35 -2.89 7.69
CA LEU A 461 -8.65 -2.79 7.02
C LEU A 461 -9.04 -1.32 6.77
N PRO A 462 -9.90 -1.03 5.76
CA PRO A 462 -10.48 0.30 5.58
C PRO A 462 -11.21 0.80 6.84
N GLY A 463 -11.08 2.09 7.13
CA GLY A 463 -11.69 2.73 8.31
C GLY A 463 -10.85 2.70 9.59
N TYR A 464 -9.67 2.10 9.54
CA TYR A 464 -8.75 1.97 10.68
C TYR A 464 -7.42 2.67 10.43
N TYR A 465 -6.66 2.92 11.47
CA TYR A 465 -5.36 3.58 11.43
C TYR A 465 -4.44 3.02 12.51
N TRP A 466 -3.15 2.95 12.20
CA TRP A 466 -2.10 2.67 13.17
C TRP A 466 -0.91 3.57 12.87
N ASN A 467 -0.06 3.79 13.87
CA ASN A 467 1.12 4.62 13.68
C ASN A 467 2.37 3.89 14.18
N TRP A 468 3.40 3.94 13.35
CA TRP A 468 4.68 3.28 13.54
C TRP A 468 5.76 4.19 14.15
N SER A 469 5.44 5.46 14.47
CA SER A 469 6.41 6.47 14.92
C SER A 469 6.92 6.33 16.36
N PHE A 470 6.53 5.28 17.10
CA PHE A 470 6.93 5.13 18.51
C PHE A 470 8.11 4.19 18.71
N THR A 471 8.71 4.30 19.89
CA THR A 471 9.88 3.52 20.31
C THR A 471 9.58 2.02 20.32
N GLY A 472 10.53 1.24 19.78
CA GLY A 472 10.39 -0.22 19.68
C GLY A 472 9.55 -0.73 18.51
N MET A 473 9.10 0.16 17.60
CA MET A 473 8.36 -0.19 16.39
C MET A 473 9.10 0.32 15.15
N ASN A 474 9.07 -0.45 14.07
CA ASN A 474 9.72 -0.06 12.82
C ASN A 474 8.99 -0.65 11.62
N VAL A 475 8.38 0.24 10.82
CA VAL A 475 7.61 -0.11 9.62
C VAL A 475 8.50 -0.61 8.49
N SER A 476 9.73 -0.09 8.37
CA SER A 476 10.66 -0.49 7.31
C SER A 476 11.09 -1.94 7.49
N LEU A 477 11.45 -2.33 8.71
CA LEU A 477 11.80 -3.71 9.03
C LEU A 477 10.62 -4.67 8.82
N TYR A 478 9.41 -4.28 9.22
CA TYR A 478 8.22 -5.10 9.00
C TYR A 478 7.88 -5.21 7.50
N SER A 479 8.02 -4.12 6.74
CA SER A 479 7.85 -4.13 5.29
C SER A 479 8.89 -5.02 4.60
N SER A 480 10.15 -5.00 5.04
CA SER A 480 11.19 -5.89 4.52
C SER A 480 10.87 -7.37 4.82
N PHE A 481 10.36 -7.67 6.02
CA PHE A 481 9.89 -9.01 6.37
C PHE A 481 8.71 -9.44 5.49
N VAL A 482 7.71 -8.59 5.25
CA VAL A 482 6.55 -8.94 4.42
C VAL A 482 6.93 -9.14 2.96
N THR A 483 7.74 -8.23 2.38
CA THR A 483 8.25 -8.40 1.01
C THR A 483 9.03 -9.71 0.87
N ASN A 484 9.84 -10.04 1.89
CA ASN A 484 10.53 -11.30 1.96
C ASN A 484 9.54 -12.47 2.01
N LEU A 485 8.58 -12.48 2.95
CA LEU A 485 7.56 -13.52 3.11
C LEU A 485 6.75 -13.80 1.84
N LEU A 486 6.52 -12.77 1.02
CA LEU A 486 5.83 -12.85 -0.28
C LEU A 486 6.73 -13.38 -1.43
N THR A 487 8.03 -13.45 -1.23
CA THR A 487 8.97 -14.04 -2.19
C THR A 487 8.86 -15.57 -2.12
N LEU A 488 8.25 -16.21 -3.13
CA LEU A 488 7.96 -17.65 -3.16
C LEU A 488 9.01 -18.49 -3.90
N ASN A 489 10.25 -18.01 -4.00
CA ASN A 489 11.38 -18.69 -4.63
C ASN A 489 12.62 -18.62 -3.72
N ASP A 490 13.71 -19.22 -4.15
CA ASP A 490 14.99 -19.27 -3.40
C ASP A 490 15.69 -17.91 -3.28
N SER A 491 15.19 -16.87 -3.94
CA SER A 491 15.78 -15.52 -3.94
C SER A 491 15.39 -14.69 -2.71
N TYR A 492 14.80 -15.31 -1.69
CA TYR A 492 14.42 -14.61 -0.47
C TYR A 492 15.65 -14.22 0.37
N ASN A 493 15.53 -13.14 1.16
CA ASN A 493 16.67 -12.64 1.94
C ASN A 493 16.80 -13.41 3.28
N PRO A 494 17.90 -14.10 3.58
CA PRO A 494 18.02 -14.86 4.83
C PRO A 494 18.00 -13.96 6.09
N SER A 495 18.42 -12.69 5.99
CA SER A 495 18.54 -11.76 7.12
C SER A 495 17.21 -11.19 7.61
N THR A 496 16.15 -11.22 6.80
CA THR A 496 14.83 -10.64 7.14
C THR A 496 13.72 -11.68 7.20
N THR A 497 14.07 -12.91 7.55
CA THR A 497 13.13 -14.05 7.68
C THR A 497 12.23 -13.97 8.91
N ARG A 498 12.55 -13.12 9.89
CA ARG A 498 11.79 -12.91 11.12
C ARG A 498 11.68 -11.42 11.47
N TYR A 499 10.54 -11.03 12.02
CA TYR A 499 10.30 -9.72 12.63
C TYR A 499 10.22 -9.84 14.16
N ASN A 500 11.16 -9.19 14.87
CA ASN A 500 11.32 -9.30 16.33
C ASN A 500 10.84 -8.08 17.13
N LEU A 501 10.27 -7.06 16.47
CA LEU A 501 9.83 -5.83 17.12
C LEU A 501 8.31 -5.84 17.40
N LYS A 502 7.82 -4.83 18.13
CA LYS A 502 6.39 -4.70 18.44
C LYS A 502 5.61 -4.18 17.22
N ILE A 503 4.36 -4.62 17.08
CA ILE A 503 3.42 -4.14 16.05
C ILE A 503 2.40 -3.22 16.74
N PRO A 504 2.13 -2.02 16.20
CA PRO A 504 1.26 -1.04 16.85
C PRO A 504 -0.18 -1.54 16.99
N ARG A 505 -0.89 -1.01 17.99
CA ARG A 505 -2.33 -1.17 18.11
C ARG A 505 -3.03 -0.41 16.98
N VAL A 506 -4.17 -0.96 16.55
CA VAL A 506 -5.04 -0.38 15.55
C VAL A 506 -6.15 0.44 16.22
N PHE A 507 -6.45 1.59 15.66
CA PHE A 507 -7.49 2.52 16.10
C PHE A 507 -8.51 2.74 14.99
N LYS A 508 -9.79 2.92 15.36
CA LYS A 508 -10.84 3.30 14.42
C LYS A 508 -10.74 4.79 14.11
N CYS A 509 -10.81 5.14 12.84
CA CYS A 509 -10.78 6.55 12.45
C CYS A 509 -12.09 7.26 12.82
N PRO A 510 -12.05 8.53 13.25
CA PRO A 510 -13.25 9.30 13.57
C PRO A 510 -14.29 9.29 12.44
N ARG A 511 -13.80 9.25 11.19
CA ARG A 511 -14.60 8.96 10.00
C ARG A 511 -13.97 7.80 9.23
N PRO A 512 -14.68 6.67 9.03
CA PRO A 512 -14.14 5.52 8.31
C PRO A 512 -13.66 5.87 6.89
N GLU A 513 -14.36 6.80 6.22
CA GLU A 513 -14.05 7.27 4.87
C GLU A 513 -12.67 7.95 4.75
N ASN A 514 -12.18 8.57 5.83
CA ASN A 514 -10.90 9.28 5.83
C ASN A 514 -9.72 8.31 5.79
N CYS A 515 -9.90 7.10 6.31
CA CYS A 515 -8.88 6.05 6.35
C CYS A 515 -9.18 5.04 5.25
N ALA A 516 -8.91 5.45 4.02
CA ALA A 516 -9.21 4.66 2.83
C ALA A 516 -8.55 3.27 2.86
N ASN A 517 -7.30 3.20 3.34
CA ASN A 517 -6.44 2.01 3.31
C ASN A 517 -6.57 1.22 2.01
N SER A 518 -6.58 1.95 0.89
CA SER A 518 -6.77 1.37 -0.44
C SER A 518 -5.48 0.65 -0.86
N TYR A 519 -5.63 -0.58 -1.39
CA TYR A 519 -4.54 -1.39 -1.96
C TYR A 519 -3.78 -0.71 -3.13
N SER A 520 -4.29 0.42 -3.64
CA SER A 520 -3.80 1.09 -4.84
C SER A 520 -2.39 1.69 -4.73
N TYR A 521 -1.97 2.15 -3.54
CA TYR A 521 -0.74 2.97 -3.40
C TYR A 521 0.45 2.26 -2.72
N THR A 522 0.21 1.15 -2.03
CA THR A 522 1.27 0.33 -1.42
C THR A 522 0.89 -1.13 -1.58
N SER A 523 1.76 -1.94 -2.19
CA SER A 523 1.49 -3.35 -2.54
C SER A 523 1.08 -4.25 -1.36
N THR A 524 1.32 -3.82 -0.11
CA THR A 524 1.13 -4.64 1.09
C THR A 524 0.09 -4.09 2.09
N GLY A 525 -0.34 -2.83 1.99
CA GLY A 525 -1.31 -2.23 2.93
C GLY A 525 -0.80 -2.04 4.38
N ILE A 526 0.52 -2.08 4.59
CA ILE A 526 1.15 -2.03 5.92
C ILE A 526 1.22 -0.61 6.48
N ASN A 527 1.51 0.39 5.65
CA ASN A 527 1.75 1.75 6.14
C ASN A 527 0.44 2.44 6.59
N GLY A 528 -0.72 1.96 6.12
CA GLY A 528 -1.97 2.70 6.16
C GLY A 528 -1.93 3.89 5.20
N ASN A 529 -3.09 4.29 4.68
CA ASN A 529 -3.18 5.52 3.89
C ASN A 529 -4.46 6.29 4.19
N CYS A 530 -4.31 7.61 4.20
CA CYS A 530 -5.43 8.54 4.29
C CYS A 530 -6.01 8.78 2.90
N LEU A 531 -7.31 9.06 2.85
CA LEU A 531 -7.97 9.56 1.65
C LEU A 531 -7.30 10.87 1.19
N LYS A 532 -7.29 11.13 -0.12
CA LYS A 532 -6.72 12.34 -0.70
C LYS A 532 -7.29 13.59 0.00
N GLY A 533 -6.42 14.50 0.43
CA GLY A 533 -6.77 15.70 1.18
C GLY A 533 -6.61 15.59 2.70
N TYR A 534 -6.49 14.37 3.23
CA TYR A 534 -6.29 14.10 4.67
C TYR A 534 -4.86 13.63 4.97
N ARG A 535 -4.40 13.88 6.20
CA ARG A 535 -3.08 13.51 6.76
C ARG A 535 -3.12 13.53 8.31
N GLY A 536 -2.00 13.25 8.95
CA GLY A 536 -1.84 13.31 10.42
C GLY A 536 -2.38 12.07 11.12
N TRP A 537 -2.36 12.09 12.46
CA TRP A 537 -2.90 11.01 13.29
C TRP A 537 -4.39 10.77 12.98
N LEU A 538 -4.82 9.50 12.83
CA LEU A 538 -6.21 9.12 12.48
C LEU A 538 -6.75 9.77 11.19
N CYS A 539 -5.88 10.30 10.33
CA CYS A 539 -6.27 11.05 9.13
C CYS A 539 -7.21 12.24 9.44
N SER A 540 -6.99 12.92 10.57
CA SER A 540 -7.86 14.01 11.03
C SER A 540 -7.47 15.39 10.49
N LYS A 541 -6.26 15.57 9.95
CA LYS A 541 -5.72 16.87 9.52
C LYS A 541 -5.78 17.05 8.02
N CYS A 542 -5.99 18.28 7.56
CA CYS A 542 -5.96 18.57 6.12
C CYS A 542 -4.54 18.73 5.59
N GLN A 543 -4.33 18.24 4.37
CA GLN A 543 -3.11 18.48 3.59
C GLN A 543 -2.94 19.97 3.26
N ASN A 544 -1.72 20.40 2.93
CA ASN A 544 -1.39 21.82 2.74
C ASN A 544 -2.19 22.51 1.62
N THR A 545 -2.68 21.76 0.63
CA THR A 545 -3.51 22.25 -0.49
C THR A 545 -5.01 22.20 -0.19
N PHE A 546 -5.38 21.82 1.03
CA PHE A 546 -6.75 21.71 1.51
C PHE A 546 -6.93 22.54 2.79
N TYR A 547 -8.16 22.93 3.09
CA TYR A 547 -8.53 23.60 4.32
C TYR A 547 -9.71 22.90 4.98
N SER A 548 -9.79 23.00 6.30
CA SER A 548 -10.86 22.39 7.09
C SER A 548 -12.12 23.24 7.02
N VAL A 549 -13.26 22.63 6.71
CA VAL A 549 -14.60 23.20 6.86
C VAL A 549 -15.44 22.13 7.54
N LEU A 550 -16.09 22.39 8.67
CA LEU A 550 -16.85 21.35 9.42
C LEU A 550 -16.12 19.98 9.53
N ARG A 551 -14.79 20.02 9.74
CA ARG A 551 -13.88 18.86 9.78
C ARG A 551 -13.81 18.01 8.49
N TYR A 552 -14.27 18.52 7.34
CA TYR A 552 -13.93 18.00 6.02
C TYR A 552 -12.79 18.80 5.38
N CYS A 553 -11.95 18.14 4.61
CA CYS A 553 -10.87 18.79 3.88
C CYS A 553 -11.33 19.16 2.48
N ALA A 554 -11.58 20.44 2.23
CA ALA A 554 -11.90 20.97 0.90
C ALA A 554 -10.66 21.51 0.19
N PRO A 555 -10.56 21.36 -1.14
CA PRO A 555 -9.43 21.87 -1.90
C PRO A 555 -9.40 23.40 -1.89
N CYS A 556 -8.20 23.98 -1.72
CA CYS A 556 -7.99 25.42 -1.82
C CYS A 556 -8.27 25.92 -3.26
N GLN A 557 -8.98 27.05 -3.36
CA GLN A 557 -9.21 27.78 -4.61
C GLN A 557 -8.01 28.69 -4.94
N GLN A 558 -7.99 29.32 -6.12
CA GLN A 558 -6.92 30.24 -6.51
C GLN A 558 -6.84 31.46 -5.55
N LYS A 559 -5.61 31.90 -5.25
CA LYS A 559 -5.33 32.95 -4.25
C LYS A 559 -6.09 34.27 -4.49
N TRP A 560 -6.23 34.69 -5.76
CA TRP A 560 -6.94 35.94 -6.11
C TRP A 560 -8.44 35.90 -5.76
N TRP A 561 -9.10 34.75 -5.89
CA TRP A 561 -10.50 34.58 -5.49
C TRP A 561 -10.67 34.67 -3.97
N ILE A 562 -9.68 34.22 -3.21
CA ILE A 562 -9.71 34.35 -1.74
C ILE A 562 -9.53 35.81 -1.33
N ILE A 563 -8.62 36.54 -1.97
CA ILE A 563 -8.40 37.97 -1.68
C ILE A 563 -9.63 38.81 -2.03
N SER A 564 -10.30 38.54 -3.16
CA SER A 564 -11.53 39.25 -3.51
C SER A 564 -12.68 38.93 -2.54
N GLU A 565 -12.82 37.67 -2.12
CA GLU A 565 -13.79 37.24 -1.09
C GLU A 565 -13.52 37.97 0.25
N MET A 566 -12.26 38.13 0.66
CA MET A 566 -11.87 38.91 1.84
C MET A 566 -12.22 40.40 1.73
N ILE A 567 -11.93 41.02 0.58
CA ILE A 567 -12.22 42.45 0.38
C ILE A 567 -13.73 42.70 0.39
N ILE A 568 -14.51 41.85 -0.27
CA ILE A 568 -15.97 41.94 -0.32
C ILE A 568 -16.55 41.78 1.09
N THR A 569 -16.10 40.77 1.84
CA THR A 569 -16.59 40.51 3.20
C THR A 569 -16.20 41.61 4.18
N MET A 570 -14.95 42.09 4.15
CA MET A 570 -14.51 43.23 4.96
C MET A 570 -15.27 44.51 4.60
N SER A 571 -15.54 44.75 3.32
CA SER A 571 -16.32 45.91 2.85
C SER A 571 -17.78 45.80 3.29
N ALA A 572 -18.37 44.61 3.24
CA ALA A 572 -19.73 44.36 3.73
C ALA A 572 -19.82 44.54 5.26
N CYS A 573 -18.84 44.03 6.01
CA CYS A 573 -18.74 44.25 7.46
C CYS A 573 -18.60 45.73 7.79
N LEU A 574 -17.70 46.44 7.09
CA LEU A 574 -17.53 47.88 7.23
C LEU A 574 -18.82 48.64 6.90
N PHE A 575 -19.53 48.25 5.84
CA PHE A 575 -20.81 48.85 5.45
C PHE A 575 -21.91 48.60 6.49
N ILE A 576 -22.02 47.39 7.05
CA ILE A 576 -22.96 47.08 8.14
C ILE A 576 -22.60 47.89 9.39
N ILE A 577 -21.31 47.96 9.74
CA ILE A 577 -20.84 48.80 10.85
C ILE A 577 -21.18 50.26 10.59
N ILE A 578 -20.95 50.79 9.39
CA ILE A 578 -21.32 52.15 8.99
C ILE A 578 -22.83 52.37 9.08
N LEU A 579 -23.67 51.42 8.65
CA LEU A 579 -25.12 51.50 8.76
C LEU A 579 -25.60 51.52 10.22
N VAL A 580 -24.97 50.71 11.09
CA VAL A 580 -25.22 50.73 12.54
C VAL A 580 -24.74 52.05 13.15
N ILE A 581 -23.63 52.62 12.65
CA ILE A 581 -23.10 53.93 13.05
C ILE A 581 -23.99 55.08 12.55
N TRP A 582 -24.66 54.94 11.39
CA TRP A 582 -25.60 55.91 10.80
C TRP A 582 -26.95 55.95 11.52
N LYS A 583 -26.95 55.59 12.81
CA LYS A 583 -27.96 55.89 13.81
C LYS A 583 -28.09 57.41 13.97
N ASN A 584 -28.81 58.07 13.07
CA ASN A 584 -29.30 59.46 13.25
C ASN A 584 -30.28 59.99 12.17
N THR A 585 -31.19 59.17 11.64
CA THR A 585 -32.41 59.72 10.99
C THR A 585 -33.60 59.52 11.91
N LYS A 586 -34.26 60.65 12.22
CA LYS A 586 -35.39 60.76 13.15
C LYS A 586 -36.50 59.74 12.84
N PRO A 587 -37.23 59.24 13.85
CA PRO A 587 -38.36 58.33 13.64
C PRO A 587 -39.45 59.00 12.79
N THR A 588 -39.94 58.30 11.77
CA THR A 588 -41.17 58.64 11.05
C THR A 588 -42.39 58.40 11.95
N GLN A 589 -43.39 59.25 11.79
CA GLN A 589 -44.43 59.59 12.77
C GLN A 589 -45.44 58.45 13.11
N GLN A 590 -45.23 57.23 12.62
CA GLN A 590 -46.18 56.11 12.77
C GLN A 590 -45.64 54.88 13.51
N ASP A 591 -44.36 54.83 13.88
CA ASP A 591 -43.77 53.62 14.50
C ASP A 591 -42.76 53.97 15.61
N LYS A 592 -43.04 53.55 16.86
CA LYS A 592 -42.28 53.94 18.08
C LYS A 592 -40.86 53.33 18.19
N ARG A 593 -40.43 52.42 17.29
CA ARG A 593 -39.13 51.71 17.34
C ARG A 593 -38.29 52.00 16.09
N LEU A 594 -37.03 52.42 16.27
CA LEU A 594 -36.12 52.77 15.18
C LEU A 594 -35.82 51.54 14.29
N PHE A 595 -35.68 51.72 12.97
CA PHE A 595 -35.36 50.65 12.00
C PHE A 595 -34.15 49.80 12.42
N VAL A 596 -33.07 50.46 12.86
CA VAL A 596 -31.83 49.81 13.31
C VAL A 596 -32.07 48.93 14.54
N ASP A 597 -32.97 49.32 15.43
CA ASP A 597 -33.29 48.57 16.65
C ASP A 597 -34.13 47.31 16.32
N LYS A 598 -34.97 47.34 15.27
CA LYS A 598 -35.67 46.15 14.72
C LYS A 598 -34.69 45.19 14.03
N LEU A 599 -33.73 45.71 13.25
CA LEU A 599 -32.72 44.91 12.56
C LEU A 599 -31.76 44.21 13.54
N SER A 600 -31.26 44.95 14.54
CA SER A 600 -30.35 44.39 15.56
C SER A 600 -31.01 43.27 16.37
N SER A 601 -32.29 43.43 16.71
CA SER A 601 -33.10 42.42 17.40
C SER A 601 -33.17 41.09 16.64
N ARG A 602 -33.54 41.15 15.36
CA ARG A 602 -33.70 39.96 14.50
C ARG A 602 -32.36 39.29 14.19
N MET A 603 -31.30 40.08 14.03
CA MET A 603 -29.94 39.54 13.84
C MET A 603 -29.43 38.76 15.06
N LYS A 604 -29.82 39.13 16.29
CA LYS A 604 -29.43 38.37 17.50
C LYS A 604 -30.03 36.97 17.56
N ILE A 605 -31.30 36.83 17.13
CA ILE A 605 -31.99 35.54 17.03
C ILE A 605 -31.30 34.68 15.97
N PHE A 606 -31.05 35.27 14.80
CA PHE A 606 -30.36 34.62 13.68
C PHE A 606 -28.95 34.15 14.04
N LEU A 607 -28.13 35.04 14.63
CA LEU A 607 -26.78 34.72 15.12
C LEU A 607 -26.82 33.63 16.19
N GLY A 608 -27.76 33.73 17.13
CA GLY A 608 -27.92 32.74 18.21
C GLY A 608 -28.29 31.34 17.72
N PHE A 609 -29.02 31.24 16.61
CA PHE A 609 -29.34 29.96 15.98
C PHE A 609 -28.09 29.30 15.38
N TYR A 610 -27.37 30.02 14.53
CA TYR A 610 -26.22 29.48 13.81
C TYR A 610 -24.99 29.22 14.68
N GLN A 611 -24.85 29.93 15.81
CA GLN A 611 -23.80 29.65 16.78
C GLN A 611 -23.95 28.23 17.36
N VAL A 612 -25.15 27.84 17.83
CA VAL A 612 -25.38 26.51 18.42
C VAL A 612 -25.38 25.40 17.36
N VAL A 613 -26.06 25.63 16.23
CA VAL A 613 -26.14 24.64 15.15
C VAL A 613 -24.78 24.42 14.48
N GLY A 614 -23.98 25.48 14.30
CA GLY A 614 -22.63 25.39 13.74
C GLY A 614 -21.73 24.48 14.56
N ASP A 615 -21.68 24.67 15.88
CA ASP A 615 -20.84 23.85 16.77
C ASP A 615 -21.33 22.40 16.85
N LEU A 616 -22.65 22.18 16.80
CA LEU A 616 -23.21 20.83 16.69
C LEU A 616 -22.69 20.11 15.44
N TYR A 617 -22.77 20.73 14.26
CA TYR A 617 -22.28 20.13 13.02
C TYR A 617 -20.76 19.86 13.03
N GLU A 618 -19.96 20.69 13.72
CA GLU A 618 -18.52 20.43 13.89
C GLU A 618 -18.20 19.27 14.84
N SER A 619 -19.06 19.04 15.84
CA SER A 619 -18.85 18.01 16.87
C SER A 619 -19.31 16.61 16.48
N VAL A 620 -20.28 16.49 15.56
CA VAL A 620 -20.86 15.22 15.15
C VAL A 620 -19.99 14.55 14.07
N ASN A 621 -19.23 13.53 14.48
CA ASN A 621 -18.35 12.78 13.58
C ASN A 621 -19.03 11.57 12.90
N VAL A 622 -20.12 11.05 13.50
CA VAL A 622 -20.77 9.79 13.11
C VAL A 622 -21.75 9.92 11.93
N VAL A 623 -22.34 11.11 11.74
CA VAL A 623 -23.25 11.36 10.62
C VAL A 623 -22.42 11.76 9.40
N SER A 624 -22.43 10.93 8.36
CA SER A 624 -21.85 11.29 7.07
C SER A 624 -22.76 12.33 6.39
N TRP A 625 -22.44 13.60 6.56
CA TRP A 625 -23.13 14.72 5.91
C TRP A 625 -22.77 14.76 4.41
N THR A 626 -23.27 13.81 3.62
CA THR A 626 -23.01 13.72 2.18
C THR A 626 -23.98 14.59 1.37
N GLY A 627 -23.51 15.18 0.27
CA GLY A 627 -24.37 15.90 -0.68
C GLY A 627 -24.68 17.36 -0.29
N PRO A 628 -25.92 17.86 -0.46
CA PRO A 628 -26.29 19.27 -0.27
C PRO A 628 -25.92 19.87 1.10
N LEU A 629 -25.83 19.05 2.16
CA LEU A 629 -25.42 19.50 3.50
C LEU A 629 -23.99 20.02 3.57
N GLN A 630 -23.09 19.60 2.69
CA GLN A 630 -21.73 20.15 2.64
C GLN A 630 -21.75 21.65 2.26
N TYR A 631 -22.67 22.02 1.36
CA TYR A 631 -22.87 23.41 0.93
C TYR A 631 -23.55 24.24 2.02
N VAL A 632 -24.56 23.67 2.68
CA VAL A 632 -25.26 24.31 3.82
C VAL A 632 -24.31 24.50 4.99
N GLY A 633 -23.42 23.54 5.24
CA GLY A 633 -22.38 23.64 6.24
C GLY A 633 -21.39 24.79 6.00
N LYS A 634 -21.01 25.01 4.74
CA LYS A 634 -20.19 26.17 4.35
C LYS A 634 -20.93 27.50 4.61
N LEU A 635 -22.24 27.53 4.37
CA LEU A 635 -23.10 28.68 4.66
C LEU A 635 -23.27 28.91 6.18
N ILE A 636 -23.54 27.85 6.95
CA ILE A 636 -23.67 27.86 8.42
C ILE A 636 -22.41 28.45 9.06
N SER A 637 -21.25 27.93 8.69
CA SER A 637 -19.99 28.35 9.30
C SER A 637 -19.62 29.79 8.90
N PHE A 638 -19.98 30.25 7.69
CA PHE A 638 -19.87 31.67 7.31
C PHE A 638 -20.79 32.58 8.15
N VAL A 639 -22.03 32.17 8.41
CA VAL A 639 -23.03 32.94 9.14
C VAL A 639 -22.78 32.97 10.66
N SER A 640 -22.18 31.92 11.22
CA SER A 640 -21.84 31.82 12.66
C SER A 640 -20.84 32.85 13.18
N LEU A 641 -20.31 33.73 12.30
CA LEU A 641 -19.23 34.68 12.60
C LEU A 641 -17.96 34.03 13.17
N ASN A 642 -17.71 32.76 12.85
CA ASN A 642 -16.39 32.14 12.96
C ASN A 642 -15.43 32.69 11.87
N LEU A 643 -15.30 34.02 11.83
CA LEU A 643 -14.58 34.82 10.82
C LEU A 643 -13.14 34.31 10.62
N LEU A 644 -12.52 33.79 11.69
CA LEU A 644 -11.15 33.26 11.71
C LEU A 644 -11.00 31.90 11.00
N LYS A 645 -12.00 31.02 10.99
CA LYS A 645 -11.95 29.69 10.34
C LYS A 645 -12.18 29.78 8.82
N ILE A 646 -13.05 30.69 8.34
CA ILE A 646 -13.52 30.67 6.95
C ILE A 646 -13.11 31.86 6.09
N ILE A 647 -13.07 33.09 6.61
CA ILE A 647 -12.89 34.27 5.74
C ILE A 647 -11.43 34.42 5.30
N ILE A 648 -10.48 34.10 6.18
CA ILE A 648 -9.07 34.34 5.88
C ILE A 648 -8.43 33.13 5.17
N ARG A 649 -9.02 31.91 5.29
CA ARG A 649 -8.42 30.61 4.86
C ARG A 649 -6.88 30.68 4.86
N PRO A 650 -6.24 31.07 5.99
CA PRO A 650 -4.88 31.59 5.95
C PRO A 650 -3.89 30.55 5.43
N GLN A 651 -4.16 29.26 5.69
CA GLN A 651 -3.46 28.11 5.13
C GLN A 651 -3.42 28.08 3.59
N CYS A 652 -4.47 28.53 2.91
CA CYS A 652 -4.52 28.61 1.44
C CYS A 652 -3.74 29.82 0.86
N LEU A 653 -3.52 30.87 1.67
CA LEU A 653 -2.66 32.00 1.28
C LEU A 653 -1.18 31.65 1.46
N ASN A 654 -0.84 31.09 2.63
CA ASN A 654 0.49 30.63 2.99
C ASN A 654 0.38 29.39 3.91
N SER A 655 1.10 28.33 3.57
CA SER A 655 1.12 27.09 4.34
C SER A 655 1.62 27.25 5.79
N HIS A 656 2.37 28.32 6.08
CA HIS A 656 2.84 28.64 7.44
C HIS A 656 1.81 29.36 8.31
N LEU A 657 0.71 29.86 7.75
CA LEU A 657 -0.36 30.52 8.51
C LEU A 657 -1.46 29.51 8.89
N LEU A 658 -1.06 28.39 9.50
CA LEU A 658 -1.99 27.42 10.08
C LEU A 658 -2.56 28.01 11.37
N LEU A 659 -3.89 28.18 11.42
CA LEU A 659 -4.57 28.71 12.61
C LEU A 659 -4.83 27.58 13.60
N ASP A 660 -3.76 27.10 14.23
CA ASP A 660 -3.77 26.03 15.22
C ASP A 660 -4.61 26.42 16.46
N PRO A 661 -5.15 25.45 17.23
CA PRO A 661 -5.97 25.74 18.41
C PRO A 661 -5.31 26.70 19.41
N ILE A 662 -3.99 26.59 19.59
CA ILE A 662 -3.20 27.47 20.46
C ILE A 662 -3.24 28.93 19.97
N ILE A 663 -3.09 29.16 18.67
CA ILE A 663 -3.14 30.51 18.08
C ILE A 663 -4.54 31.09 18.23
N ARG A 664 -5.59 30.27 18.05
CA ARG A 664 -6.98 30.69 18.26
C ARG A 664 -7.24 31.10 19.71
N PHE A 665 -6.75 30.34 20.67
CA PHE A 665 -6.83 30.69 22.08
C PHE A 665 -6.16 32.03 22.39
N ASN A 666 -4.94 32.25 21.89
CA ASN A 666 -4.24 33.52 22.09
C ASN A 666 -5.03 34.70 21.49
N ILE A 667 -5.58 34.56 20.29
CA ILE A 667 -6.44 35.59 19.67
C ILE A 667 -7.69 35.82 20.52
N ALA A 668 -8.33 34.75 21.00
CA ALA A 668 -9.57 34.82 21.78
C ALA A 668 -9.39 35.56 23.11
N VAL A 669 -8.24 35.41 23.77
CA VAL A 669 -7.93 36.12 25.03
C VAL A 669 -7.49 37.56 24.79
N ILE A 670 -6.68 37.81 23.75
CA ILE A 670 -6.15 39.16 23.46
C ILE A 670 -7.22 40.09 22.88
N LEU A 671 -8.12 39.58 22.03
CA LEU A 671 -9.09 40.40 21.30
C LEU A 671 -10.01 41.23 22.22
N PRO A 672 -10.65 40.68 23.27
CA PRO A 672 -11.45 41.46 24.22
C PRO A 672 -10.66 42.58 24.90
N ILE A 673 -9.42 42.30 25.31
CA ILE A 673 -8.53 43.26 25.96
C ILE A 673 -8.20 44.39 24.97
N GLY A 674 -7.84 44.04 23.73
CA GLY A 674 -7.55 44.99 22.67
C GLY A 674 -8.72 45.93 22.37
N ILE A 675 -9.95 45.42 22.29
CA ILE A 675 -11.16 46.23 22.09
C ILE A 675 -11.31 47.28 23.21
N ILE A 676 -11.12 46.87 24.47
CA ILE A 676 -11.24 47.76 25.63
C ILE A 676 -10.12 48.81 25.63
N VAL A 677 -8.88 48.40 25.38
CA VAL A 677 -7.71 49.29 25.38
C VAL A 677 -7.79 50.31 24.24
N ILE A 678 -8.06 49.87 23.00
CA ILE A 678 -8.15 50.75 21.83
C ILE A 678 -9.26 51.79 22.03
N THR A 679 -10.42 51.39 22.55
CA THR A 679 -11.53 52.34 22.79
C THR A 679 -11.23 53.32 23.92
N ALA A 680 -10.50 52.89 24.97
CA ALA A 680 -10.00 53.77 26.01
C ALA A 680 -8.98 54.80 25.46
N TRP A 681 -8.08 54.36 24.55
CA TRP A 681 -7.15 55.24 23.84
C TRP A 681 -7.88 56.26 22.97
N ILE A 682 -8.89 55.85 22.19
CA ILE A 682 -9.72 56.77 21.39
C ILE A 682 -10.40 57.80 22.29
N TYR A 683 -10.97 57.37 23.43
CA TYR A 683 -11.57 58.29 24.40
C TYR A 683 -10.55 59.31 24.94
N LEU A 684 -9.34 58.86 25.29
CA LEU A 684 -8.27 59.72 25.79
C LEU A 684 -7.82 60.73 24.73
N ILE A 685 -7.63 60.30 23.48
CA ILE A 685 -7.28 61.17 22.35
C ILE A 685 -8.38 62.22 22.11
N CYS A 686 -9.66 61.81 22.08
CA CYS A 686 -10.78 62.75 21.93
C CYS A 686 -10.86 63.74 23.10
N LYS A 687 -10.58 63.30 24.34
CA LYS A 687 -10.54 64.15 25.53
C LYS A 687 -9.42 65.21 25.41
N LEU A 688 -8.21 64.79 25.05
CA LEU A 688 -7.07 65.68 24.84
C LEU A 688 -7.32 66.66 23.68
N TYR A 689 -7.86 66.18 22.56
CA TYR A 689 -8.22 67.00 21.41
C TYR A 689 -9.24 68.10 21.76
N LEU A 690 -10.30 67.75 22.50
CA LEU A 690 -11.31 68.71 22.95
C LEU A 690 -10.76 69.73 23.96
N GLN A 691 -9.77 69.33 24.78
CA GLN A 691 -9.07 70.23 25.70
C GLN A 691 -8.11 71.19 24.98
N CYS A 692 -7.44 70.76 23.90
CA CYS A 692 -6.51 71.60 23.15
C CYS A 692 -7.17 72.54 22.12
N CYS A 693 -8.26 72.13 21.45
CA CYS A 693 -8.82 72.86 20.31
C CYS A 693 -9.92 73.89 20.63
N LYS A 694 -10.49 73.94 21.84
CA LYS A 694 -11.61 74.87 22.16
C LYS A 694 -11.43 75.59 23.50
N LYS A 695 -11.30 76.92 23.45
CA LYS A 695 -11.20 77.83 24.61
C LYS A 695 -12.53 78.20 25.28
N THR A 696 -13.68 77.62 24.89
CA THR A 696 -15.01 77.99 25.43
C THR A 696 -15.64 76.92 26.34
N ALA A 697 -16.29 77.43 27.41
CA ALA A 697 -17.14 76.82 28.45
C ALA A 697 -17.05 75.29 28.66
N ASN A 698 -16.44 74.90 29.80
CA ASN A 698 -16.30 73.51 30.27
C ASN A 698 -17.59 72.67 30.20
N ALA A 699 -18.77 73.27 30.40
CA ALA A 699 -20.04 72.53 30.41
C ALA A 699 -20.42 71.92 29.04
N GLU A 700 -20.20 72.64 27.92
CA GLU A 700 -20.56 72.13 26.59
C GLU A 700 -19.61 71.01 26.13
N ASN A 701 -18.34 71.11 26.50
CA ASN A 701 -17.34 70.07 26.25
C ASN A 701 -17.60 68.81 27.10
N MET A 702 -18.06 68.96 28.35
CA MET A 702 -18.46 67.83 29.20
C MET A 702 -19.65 67.05 28.62
N VAL A 703 -20.67 67.74 28.09
CA VAL A 703 -21.82 67.09 27.44
C VAL A 703 -21.41 66.36 26.15
N LYS A 704 -20.52 66.94 25.34
CA LYS A 704 -19.98 66.27 24.14
C LYS A 704 -19.13 65.04 24.50
N LEU A 705 -18.31 65.14 25.55
CA LEU A 705 -17.47 64.05 26.02
C LEU A 705 -18.30 62.89 26.59
N ASP A 706 -19.38 63.17 27.31
CA ASP A 706 -20.31 62.13 27.81
C ASP A 706 -21.05 61.42 26.66
N LYS A 707 -21.42 62.16 25.61
CA LYS A 707 -22.00 61.58 24.39
C LYS A 707 -21.02 60.68 23.63
N ILE A 708 -19.73 61.06 23.56
CA ILE A 708 -18.66 60.24 22.97
C ILE A 708 -18.42 58.99 23.83
N LYS A 709 -18.34 59.15 25.16
CA LYS A 709 -18.17 58.04 26.11
C LYS A 709 -19.29 57.02 25.97
N SER A 710 -20.55 57.47 25.94
CA SER A 710 -21.72 56.60 25.78
C SER A 710 -21.69 55.83 24.45
N LYS A 711 -21.27 56.47 23.35
CA LYS A 711 -21.10 55.80 22.04
C LYS A 711 -19.97 54.76 22.06
N LEU A 712 -18.79 55.12 22.59
CA LEU A 712 -17.65 54.21 22.69
C LEU A 712 -17.97 52.99 23.55
N LEU A 713 -18.65 53.19 24.69
CA LEU A 713 -19.09 52.10 25.55
C LEU A 713 -20.13 51.21 24.87
N THR A 714 -21.02 51.77 24.04
CA THR A 714 -21.94 50.99 23.21
C THR A 714 -21.18 50.07 22.25
N TYR A 715 -20.10 50.55 21.63
CA TYR A 715 -19.26 49.74 20.75
C TYR A 715 -18.56 48.61 21.51
N VAL A 716 -17.98 48.91 22.68
CA VAL A 716 -17.31 47.88 23.50
C VAL A 716 -18.28 46.77 23.86
N VAL A 717 -19.44 47.10 24.44
CA VAL A 717 -20.40 46.09 24.89
C VAL A 717 -20.99 45.31 23.72
N LEU A 718 -21.27 45.96 22.58
CA LEU A 718 -21.77 45.27 21.40
C LEU A 718 -20.73 44.32 20.79
N SER A 719 -19.48 44.78 20.62
CA SER A 719 -18.40 43.95 20.07
C SER A 719 -18.10 42.76 20.97
N LEU A 720 -17.97 43.00 22.29
CA LEU A 720 -17.76 41.91 23.26
C LEU A 720 -18.93 40.93 23.28
N PHE A 721 -20.17 41.39 23.17
CA PHE A 721 -21.34 40.51 23.09
C PHE A 721 -21.32 39.63 21.83
N ILE A 722 -20.94 40.18 20.67
CA ILE A 722 -20.88 39.43 19.41
C ILE A 722 -19.74 38.40 19.44
N THR A 723 -18.57 38.76 20.00
CA THR A 723 -17.41 37.86 20.06
C THR A 723 -17.42 36.90 21.24
N TYR A 724 -18.31 37.10 22.23
CA TYR A 724 -18.32 36.33 23.48
C TYR A 724 -18.36 34.82 23.26
N GLN A 725 -19.27 34.35 22.40
CA GLN A 725 -19.46 32.93 22.12
C GLN A 725 -18.20 32.29 21.48
N PRO A 726 -17.71 32.75 20.31
CA PRO A 726 -16.46 32.23 19.73
C PRO A 726 -15.25 32.29 20.67
N THR A 727 -15.16 33.32 21.53
CA THR A 727 -14.10 33.42 22.53
C THR A 727 -14.23 32.32 23.59
N CYS A 728 -15.44 32.02 24.07
CA CYS A 728 -15.66 30.93 25.03
C CYS A 728 -15.30 29.57 24.42
N ASP A 729 -15.71 29.31 23.18
CA ASP A 729 -15.44 28.03 22.52
C ASP A 729 -13.92 27.80 22.33
N ALA A 730 -13.17 28.83 21.92
CA ALA A 730 -11.70 28.76 21.83
C ALA A 730 -11.00 28.54 23.19
N ILE A 731 -11.59 29.01 24.30
CA ILE A 731 -11.10 28.75 25.65
C ILE A 731 -11.35 27.28 26.04
N PHE A 732 -12.54 26.75 25.77
CA PHE A 732 -12.89 25.37 26.10
C PHE A 732 -12.18 24.32 25.25
N GLU A 733 -11.80 24.63 24.00
CA GLU A 733 -11.08 23.72 23.10
C GLU A 733 -9.72 23.23 23.66
N ILE A 734 -9.09 23.95 24.61
CA ILE A 734 -7.76 23.61 25.16
C ILE A 734 -7.84 22.87 26.50
N TYR A 735 -9.02 22.79 27.13
CA TYR A 735 -9.19 22.19 28.45
C TYR A 735 -8.68 20.74 28.52
N PRO A 736 -8.23 20.26 29.70
CA PRO A 736 -7.83 18.87 29.88
C PRO A 736 -8.93 17.86 29.53
N GLY A 737 -10.20 18.21 29.73
CA GLY A 737 -11.34 17.37 29.34
C GLY A 737 -11.49 17.17 27.83
N ALA A 738 -10.93 18.06 27.01
CA ALA A 738 -10.93 17.97 25.55
C ALA A 738 -9.82 17.06 25.00
N CYS A 739 -9.12 16.31 25.86
CA CYS A 739 -8.05 15.39 25.50
C CYS A 739 -8.51 13.94 25.53
N ASP A 740 -8.24 13.20 24.45
CA ASP A 740 -8.51 11.77 24.36
C ASP A 740 -7.22 10.98 24.61
N THR A 741 -7.32 9.88 25.36
CA THR A 741 -6.16 9.04 25.72
C THR A 741 -6.18 7.72 24.94
N PHE A 742 -5.03 7.36 24.37
CA PHE A 742 -4.86 6.20 23.50
C PHE A 742 -3.74 5.29 24.02
N GLU A 743 -4.04 4.00 24.16
CA GLU A 743 -3.06 2.94 24.42
C GLU A 743 -2.42 2.47 23.11
N VAL A 744 -1.15 2.80 22.91
CA VAL A 744 -0.43 2.64 21.64
C VAL A 744 0.06 1.20 21.43
N ASP A 745 0.48 0.55 22.50
CA ASP A 745 0.93 -0.83 22.48
C ASP A 745 -0.17 -1.78 22.97
N ARG A 746 0.04 -3.08 22.74
CA ARG A 746 -0.91 -4.12 23.13
C ARG A 746 -0.86 -4.46 24.62
N GLU A 747 0.29 -4.22 25.23
CA GLU A 747 0.53 -4.50 26.65
C GLU A 747 0.00 -3.36 27.54
N GLY A 748 -0.36 -2.21 26.96
CA GLY A 748 -0.86 -1.03 27.68
C GLY A 748 0.23 -0.21 28.36
N ASN A 749 1.51 -0.47 28.08
CA ASN A 749 2.62 0.23 28.72
C ASN A 749 2.86 1.63 28.15
N ILE A 750 2.40 1.91 26.92
CA ILE A 750 2.62 3.19 26.24
C ILE A 750 1.28 3.86 25.98
N THR A 751 1.01 4.95 26.70
CA THR A 751 -0.18 5.79 26.52
C THR A 751 0.17 7.18 26.00
N ILE A 752 -0.69 7.72 25.14
CA ILE A 752 -0.58 9.10 24.63
C ILE A 752 -1.91 9.83 24.79
N SER A 753 -1.85 11.08 25.24
CA SER A 753 -3.01 11.95 25.40
C SER A 753 -2.96 13.03 24.32
N LEU A 754 -3.94 13.05 23.43
CA LEU A 754 -3.97 13.92 22.25
C LEU A 754 -5.19 14.84 22.29
N LEU A 755 -5.05 16.06 21.78
CA LEU A 755 -6.13 17.05 21.80
C LEU A 755 -7.19 16.71 20.75
N ARG A 756 -8.48 16.64 21.13
CA ARG A 756 -9.58 16.29 20.20
C ARG A 756 -9.74 17.28 19.04
N ALA A 757 -9.33 18.53 19.25
CA ALA A 757 -9.35 19.58 18.21
C ALA A 757 -8.24 19.38 17.15
N ASP A 758 -7.10 18.82 17.53
CA ASP A 758 -6.01 18.42 16.63
C ASP A 758 -5.19 17.28 17.28
N TYR A 759 -5.40 16.05 16.80
CA TYR A 759 -4.74 14.86 17.34
C TYR A 759 -3.22 14.84 17.12
N ASP A 760 -2.63 15.81 16.42
CA ASP A 760 -1.16 15.95 16.35
C ASP A 760 -0.58 16.68 17.58
N ILE A 761 -1.42 17.28 18.44
CA ILE A 761 -0.99 18.03 19.63
C ILE A 761 -1.07 17.14 20.87
N ASN A 762 0.06 16.96 21.56
CA ASN A 762 0.13 16.25 22.83
C ASN A 762 -0.40 17.13 23.97
N CYS A 763 -1.40 16.66 24.71
CA CYS A 763 -1.99 17.42 25.80
C CYS A 763 -1.01 17.73 26.94
N LYS A 764 0.02 16.89 27.13
CA LYS A 764 1.07 17.16 28.13
C LYS A 764 1.92 18.39 27.79
N SER A 765 2.09 18.73 26.50
CA SER A 765 2.92 19.88 26.11
C SER A 765 2.23 21.23 26.25
N ILE A 766 0.89 21.25 26.38
CA ILE A 766 0.08 22.48 26.45
C ILE A 766 -0.43 22.80 27.86
N ALA A 767 0.12 22.16 28.90
CA ALA A 767 -0.33 22.33 30.29
C ALA A 767 -0.34 23.79 30.78
N HIS A 768 0.60 24.62 30.31
CA HIS A 768 0.61 26.06 30.62
C HIS A 768 -0.65 26.77 30.08
N TYR A 769 -1.02 26.52 28.81
CA TYR A 769 -2.23 27.11 28.20
C TYR A 769 -3.52 26.64 28.88
N GLN A 770 -3.54 25.42 29.41
CA GLN A 770 -4.67 24.91 30.20
C GLN A 770 -4.87 25.73 31.48
N THR A 771 -3.78 26.11 32.14
CA THR A 771 -3.83 26.98 33.33
C THR A 771 -4.38 28.37 32.99
N GLU A 772 -3.89 28.97 31.90
CA GLU A 772 -4.39 30.24 31.38
C GLU A 772 -5.89 30.18 31.00
N ALA A 773 -6.35 29.05 30.46
CA ALA A 773 -7.76 28.86 30.10
C ALA A 773 -8.69 28.88 31.33
N TYR A 774 -8.27 28.31 32.47
CA TYR A 774 -9.02 28.41 33.72
C TYR A 774 -9.13 29.86 34.21
N ILE A 775 -8.03 30.63 34.13
CA ILE A 775 -8.02 32.05 34.50
C ILE A 775 -8.96 32.85 33.59
N ALA A 776 -8.88 32.65 32.27
CA ALA A 776 -9.75 33.30 31.29
C ALA A 776 -11.23 32.96 31.51
N THR A 777 -11.53 31.76 32.01
CA THR A 777 -12.91 31.35 32.33
C THR A 777 -13.49 32.17 33.48
N VAL A 778 -12.72 32.39 34.55
CA VAL A 778 -13.16 33.24 35.66
C VAL A 778 -13.28 34.70 35.22
N LEU A 779 -12.26 35.23 34.52
CA LEU A 779 -12.16 36.66 34.18
C LEU A 779 -13.09 37.11 33.05
N TYR A 780 -13.45 36.23 32.12
CA TYR A 780 -14.25 36.59 30.95
C TYR A 780 -15.55 35.79 30.86
N VAL A 781 -15.47 34.45 30.86
CA VAL A 781 -16.66 33.59 30.68
C VAL A 781 -17.69 33.85 31.78
N ILE A 782 -17.27 33.90 33.05
CA ILE A 782 -18.18 34.10 34.19
C ILE A 782 -18.37 35.59 34.50
N ALA A 783 -17.28 36.36 34.59
CA ALA A 783 -17.38 37.75 35.03
C ALA A 783 -18.14 38.66 34.05
N TYR A 784 -18.01 38.48 32.73
CA TYR A 784 -18.64 39.38 31.75
C TYR A 784 -20.18 39.35 31.83
N PRO A 785 -20.87 38.19 31.76
CA PRO A 785 -22.33 38.13 31.94
C PRO A 785 -22.79 38.66 33.31
N LEU A 786 -22.03 38.37 34.38
CA LEU A 786 -22.34 38.86 35.73
C LEU A 786 -22.26 40.39 35.81
N ILE A 787 -21.22 41.00 35.23
CA ILE A 787 -21.07 42.46 35.17
C ILE A 787 -22.25 43.09 34.42
N LEU A 788 -22.65 42.52 33.26
CA LEU A 788 -23.82 42.99 32.52
C LEU A 788 -25.09 42.90 33.35
N LEU A 789 -25.30 41.77 34.05
CA LEU A 789 -26.46 41.56 34.91
C LEU A 789 -26.50 42.55 36.08
N ILE A 790 -25.36 42.79 36.75
CA ILE A 790 -25.23 43.76 37.85
C ILE A 790 -25.50 45.17 37.34
N LEU A 791 -24.95 45.56 36.18
CA LEU A 791 -25.18 46.88 35.59
C LEU A 791 -26.64 47.09 35.21
N LEU A 792 -27.30 46.08 34.61
CA LEU A 792 -28.72 46.14 34.29
C LEU A 792 -29.59 46.25 35.57
N ARG A 793 -29.28 45.44 36.59
CA ARG A 793 -29.97 45.48 37.89
C ARG A 793 -29.82 46.84 38.56
N LYS A 794 -28.61 47.43 38.55
CA LYS A 794 -28.34 48.76 39.12
C LYS A 794 -29.22 49.84 38.47
N HIS A 795 -29.33 49.83 37.14
CA HIS A 795 -30.10 50.85 36.42
C HIS A 795 -31.62 50.61 36.45
N CYS A 796 -32.09 49.36 36.62
CA CYS A 796 -33.51 49.10 36.83
C CYS A 796 -33.96 49.17 38.31
N ARG A 797 -33.05 49.18 39.30
CA ARG A 797 -33.38 49.33 40.74
C ARG A 797 -33.47 50.80 41.22
N ASN A 798 -32.87 51.76 40.51
CA ASN A 798 -32.69 53.16 40.94
C ASN A 798 -33.98 54.02 41.11
N LEU A 799 -35.15 53.39 41.27
CA LEU A 799 -36.46 54.04 41.44
C LEU A 799 -37.18 53.69 42.76
N THR A 800 -36.63 52.84 43.62
CA THR A 800 -37.26 52.58 44.92
C THR A 800 -37.09 53.74 45.92
N GLU A 801 -36.03 54.55 45.83
CA GLU A 801 -35.78 55.65 46.78
C GLU A 801 -36.29 57.02 46.32
N LYS A 802 -36.28 57.34 45.01
CA LYS A 802 -36.69 58.67 44.53
C LYS A 802 -38.20 58.91 44.53
N LYS A 803 -39.03 57.85 44.55
CA LYS A 803 -40.48 57.98 44.65
C LYS A 803 -40.96 58.23 46.08
N VAL A 804 -40.19 57.81 47.10
CA VAL A 804 -40.51 58.00 48.52
C VAL A 804 -40.38 59.46 48.96
N ILE A 805 -39.51 60.27 48.34
CA ILE A 805 -39.31 61.67 48.77
C ILE A 805 -40.31 62.64 48.12
N THR A 806 -40.94 62.27 47.00
CA THR A 806 -41.91 63.14 46.30
C THR A 806 -43.38 62.84 46.58
N GLU A 807 -43.70 61.72 47.25
CA GLU A 807 -45.08 61.35 47.61
C GLU A 807 -45.44 61.55 49.10
N ILE A 808 -44.54 62.10 49.94
CA ILE A 808 -44.82 62.37 51.38
C ILE A 808 -45.59 63.69 51.61
N ASN A 809 -45.79 64.54 50.59
CA ASN A 809 -46.41 65.85 50.80
C ASN A 809 -47.92 65.96 50.56
N ASN A 810 -48.63 64.91 50.17
CA ASN A 810 -50.10 64.98 50.04
C ASN A 810 -50.79 63.74 50.64
N ASP A 811 -51.46 64.01 51.77
CA ASP A 811 -52.75 63.49 52.22
C ASP A 811 -52.89 62.10 52.85
N GLU A 812 -53.05 62.16 54.17
CA GLU A 812 -54.05 61.52 55.04
C GLU A 812 -55.14 60.64 54.40
N CYS A 813 -55.28 59.42 54.93
CA CYS A 813 -56.45 58.94 55.72
C CYS A 813 -56.75 57.44 55.50
N CYS A 814 -56.57 56.70 56.60
CA CYS A 814 -57.52 55.74 57.19
C CYS A 814 -57.75 54.37 56.48
N ILE A 815 -57.89 53.22 57.15
CA ILE A 815 -57.52 52.71 58.48
C ILE A 815 -57.88 51.19 58.45
N ASN A 816 -57.04 50.39 59.11
CA ASN A 816 -57.29 49.12 59.81
C ASN A 816 -57.38 47.71 59.16
N SER A 817 -56.64 46.85 59.89
CA SER A 817 -56.79 45.42 60.25
C SER A 817 -56.37 44.37 59.22
N LEU A 818 -55.19 43.73 59.42
CA LEU A 818 -54.92 42.51 60.23
C LEU A 818 -55.57 41.27 59.59
N SER A 819 -54.94 40.11 59.38
CA SER A 819 -53.59 39.60 59.66
C SER A 819 -53.45 38.24 58.97
N ALA A 820 -52.24 37.97 58.46
CA ALA A 820 -51.54 36.67 58.43
C ALA A 820 -52.31 35.38 58.08
N ASN A 821 -52.04 34.80 56.91
CA ASN A 821 -51.05 33.72 56.79
C ASN A 821 -50.79 33.32 55.33
N GLU A 822 -49.68 32.60 55.19
CA GLU A 822 -49.18 31.81 54.06
C GLU A 822 -48.38 32.47 52.92
N ILE A 823 -47.36 31.71 52.57
CA ILE A 823 -46.13 32.00 51.84
C ILE A 823 -46.38 31.95 50.33
N THR A 824 -45.56 32.71 49.57
CA THR A 824 -45.59 33.02 48.12
C THR A 824 -46.54 34.17 47.75
N PRO A 825 -46.02 35.24 47.09
CA PRO A 825 -45.60 35.10 45.69
C PRO A 825 -44.40 35.98 45.28
N LEU A 826 -43.45 35.41 44.54
CA LEU A 826 -42.51 36.20 43.70
C LEU A 826 -43.15 36.57 42.34
N LEU A 827 -44.47 36.69 42.34
CA LEU A 827 -45.35 36.89 41.18
C LEU A 827 -46.68 37.55 41.63
N SER A 828 -46.63 38.74 42.23
CA SER A 828 -47.75 39.68 42.10
C SER A 828 -47.30 41.13 42.28
N GLY A 829 -47.34 41.87 41.17
CA GLY A 829 -47.80 43.25 41.11
C GLY A 829 -47.19 44.26 42.07
N HIS A 830 -45.99 44.76 41.75
CA HIS A 830 -45.73 46.20 41.73
C HIS A 830 -44.89 46.48 40.48
N GLN A 831 -45.44 47.27 39.55
CA GLN A 831 -44.86 47.54 38.24
C GLN A 831 -43.48 48.22 38.37
N ALA A 832 -42.41 47.44 38.25
CA ALA A 832 -41.06 47.96 38.01
C ALA A 832 -41.00 48.50 36.57
N THR A 833 -41.43 49.75 36.37
CA THR A 833 -41.26 50.46 35.11
C THR A 833 -39.80 50.93 35.01
N CYS A 834 -39.00 50.24 34.18
CA CYS A 834 -37.60 50.61 33.98
C CYS A 834 -37.52 51.79 33.00
N ARG A 835 -37.38 53.03 33.48
CA ARG A 835 -37.01 54.19 32.64
C ARG A 835 -35.82 54.97 33.17
N THR A 836 -34.64 54.57 32.69
CA THR A 836 -33.64 55.38 31.93
C THR A 836 -32.41 54.49 31.74
N ILE A 837 -32.56 53.40 30.99
CA ILE A 837 -31.44 52.51 30.67
C ILE A 837 -30.45 53.29 29.80
N PRO A 838 -29.15 53.32 30.16
CA PRO A 838 -28.14 54.01 29.36
C PRO A 838 -28.12 53.48 27.93
N THR A 839 -27.87 54.37 26.96
CA THR A 839 -27.86 54.03 25.53
C THR A 839 -27.01 52.81 25.18
N TYR A 840 -25.91 52.59 25.91
CA TYR A 840 -24.99 51.47 25.70
C TYR A 840 -25.49 50.10 26.18
N LEU A 841 -26.47 50.05 27.09
CA LEU A 841 -27.12 48.81 27.55
C LEU A 841 -28.49 48.57 26.91
N LYS A 842 -29.06 49.61 26.28
CA LYS A 842 -30.42 49.57 25.72
C LYS A 842 -30.63 48.37 24.78
N PHE A 843 -29.64 48.04 23.95
CA PHE A 843 -29.72 46.95 22.97
C PHE A 843 -29.98 45.56 23.60
N LEU A 844 -29.59 45.31 24.85
CA LEU A 844 -29.84 44.05 25.56
C LEU A 844 -31.32 43.89 25.95
N THR A 845 -31.97 45.00 26.34
CA THR A 845 -33.33 45.00 26.88
C THR A 845 -34.42 45.34 25.85
N GLU A 846 -34.04 45.87 24.69
CA GLU A 846 -34.99 46.45 23.75
C GLU A 846 -35.97 45.43 23.14
N ASN A 847 -35.55 44.17 23.03
CA ASN A 847 -36.32 43.06 22.43
C ASN A 847 -37.39 42.48 23.36
N TYR A 848 -37.21 42.63 24.67
CA TYR A 848 -37.99 41.93 25.69
C TYR A 848 -38.95 42.87 26.42
N LYS A 849 -40.13 42.38 26.81
CA LYS A 849 -41.07 43.17 27.63
C LYS A 849 -40.35 43.68 28.89
N GLU A 850 -40.77 44.82 29.43
CA GLU A 850 -40.04 45.53 30.50
C GLU A 850 -39.78 44.64 31.75
N GLN A 851 -40.68 43.70 32.02
CA GLN A 851 -40.56 42.70 33.10
C GLN A 851 -39.48 41.62 32.89
N PHE A 852 -38.98 41.44 31.66
CA PHE A 852 -37.98 40.43 31.27
C PHE A 852 -36.64 41.05 30.89
N TRP A 853 -36.22 42.10 31.60
CA TRP A 853 -34.99 42.86 31.31
C TRP A 853 -33.69 42.03 31.37
N PHE A 854 -33.68 40.90 32.07
CA PHE A 854 -32.52 40.00 32.22
C PHE A 854 -32.45 38.89 31.16
N TRP A 855 -33.46 38.74 30.31
CA TRP A 855 -33.65 37.54 29.49
C TRP A 855 -32.53 37.31 28.47
N GLU A 856 -31.94 38.37 27.93
CA GLU A 856 -30.80 38.27 27.01
C GLU A 856 -29.59 37.60 27.66
N ILE A 857 -29.37 37.81 28.96
CA ILE A 857 -28.25 37.20 29.71
C ILE A 857 -28.52 35.70 29.93
N LEU A 858 -29.79 35.31 30.14
CA LEU A 858 -30.15 33.89 30.22
C LEU A 858 -29.96 33.17 28.89
N GLU A 859 -30.33 33.79 27.77
CA GLU A 859 -30.06 33.24 26.43
C GLU A 859 -28.56 33.15 26.13
N LEU A 860 -27.77 34.12 26.61
CA LEU A 860 -26.31 34.06 26.51
C LEU A 860 -25.74 32.87 27.29
N GLY A 861 -26.19 32.68 28.54
CA GLY A 861 -25.77 31.56 29.39
C GLY A 861 -26.16 30.20 28.82
N ARG A 862 -27.36 30.08 28.23
CA ARG A 862 -27.78 28.85 27.53
C ARG A 862 -26.83 28.46 26.40
N LYS A 863 -26.49 29.42 25.53
CA LYS A 863 -25.64 29.17 24.36
C LYS A 863 -24.27 28.64 24.78
N VAL A 864 -23.59 29.34 25.69
CA VAL A 864 -22.27 28.93 26.20
C VAL A 864 -22.35 27.61 26.96
N GLY A 865 -23.38 27.38 27.77
CA GLY A 865 -23.53 26.13 28.51
C GLY A 865 -23.67 24.92 27.58
N GLN A 866 -24.43 25.06 26.49
CA GLN A 866 -24.61 24.00 25.49
C GLN A 866 -23.32 23.72 24.71
N THR A 867 -22.61 24.75 24.25
CA THR A 867 -21.38 24.56 23.45
C THR A 867 -20.20 24.09 24.31
N MET A 868 -20.12 24.49 25.57
CA MET A 868 -19.13 24.02 26.54
C MET A 868 -19.21 22.50 26.72
N LEU A 869 -20.40 21.94 26.93
CA LEU A 869 -20.59 20.50 27.12
C LEU A 869 -20.18 19.71 25.88
N ILE A 870 -20.61 20.17 24.70
CA ILE A 870 -20.27 19.56 23.41
C ILE A 870 -18.77 19.56 23.17
N THR A 871 -18.08 20.66 23.49
CA THR A 871 -16.64 20.82 23.26
C THR A 871 -15.80 19.97 24.23
N LEU A 872 -16.13 20.00 25.52
CA LEU A 872 -15.36 19.32 26.56
C LEU A 872 -15.55 17.80 26.53
N LEU A 873 -16.79 17.34 26.66
CA LEU A 873 -17.08 15.92 26.80
C LEU A 873 -17.18 15.20 25.44
N GLY A 874 -17.38 15.97 24.36
CA GLY A 874 -17.64 15.43 23.04
C GLY A 874 -19.09 15.00 22.87
N TRP A 875 -19.52 14.87 21.62
CA TRP A 875 -20.89 14.48 21.29
C TRP A 875 -21.21 13.02 21.62
N GLU A 876 -20.20 12.13 21.65
CA GLU A 876 -20.43 10.71 21.89
C GLU A 876 -20.84 10.41 23.34
N ASP A 877 -20.48 11.29 24.28
CA ASP A 877 -20.80 11.16 25.69
C ASP A 877 -22.32 11.26 25.96
N ALA A 878 -22.82 10.38 26.82
CA ALA A 878 -24.25 10.28 27.12
C ALA A 878 -24.77 11.50 27.91
N LEU A 879 -23.94 12.09 28.78
CA LEU A 879 -24.32 13.27 29.56
C LEU A 879 -24.45 14.49 28.64
N THR A 880 -23.53 14.67 27.68
CA THR A 880 -23.62 15.72 26.67
C THR A 880 -24.96 15.69 25.94
N LYS A 881 -25.38 14.52 25.45
CA LYS A 881 -26.65 14.35 24.74
C LYS A 881 -27.83 14.72 25.64
N LEU A 882 -27.85 14.19 26.86
CA LEU A 882 -28.93 14.41 27.83
C LEU A 882 -29.10 15.90 28.17
N PHE A 883 -28.03 16.57 28.55
CA PHE A 883 -28.07 17.98 28.93
C PHE A 883 -28.39 18.89 27.74
N THR A 884 -27.86 18.62 26.56
CA THR A 884 -28.09 19.45 25.36
C THR A 884 -29.54 19.35 24.88
N ILE A 885 -30.13 18.14 24.92
CA ILE A 885 -31.56 17.93 24.64
C ILE A 885 -32.41 18.60 25.73
N GLY A 886 -32.11 18.34 27.01
CA GLY A 886 -32.88 18.87 28.14
C GLY A 886 -32.91 20.40 28.18
N THR A 887 -31.76 21.05 27.97
CA THR A 887 -31.67 22.53 27.89
C THR A 887 -32.46 23.11 26.71
N SER A 888 -32.48 22.42 25.56
CA SER A 888 -33.25 22.85 24.39
C SER A 888 -34.76 22.78 24.64
N VAL A 889 -35.24 21.69 25.26
CA VAL A 889 -36.65 21.52 25.64
C VAL A 889 -37.07 22.53 26.71
N LEU A 890 -36.22 22.78 27.70
CA LEU A 890 -36.47 23.75 28.77
C LEU A 890 -36.70 25.14 28.20
N PHE A 891 -35.81 25.64 27.35
CA PHE A 891 -35.93 26.99 26.80
C PHE A 891 -37.07 27.12 25.80
N LEU A 892 -37.36 26.07 25.02
CA LEU A 892 -38.56 26.04 24.18
C LEU A 892 -39.83 26.20 25.03
N SER A 893 -39.92 25.45 26.15
CA SER A 893 -41.05 25.52 27.08
C SER A 893 -41.18 26.88 27.77
N LEU A 894 -40.06 27.49 28.17
CA LEU A 894 -40.04 28.83 28.78
C LEU A 894 -40.53 29.91 27.82
N HIS A 895 -40.15 29.86 26.54
CA HIS A 895 -40.62 30.80 25.52
C HIS A 895 -42.11 30.65 25.22
N VAL A 896 -42.64 29.42 25.19
CA VAL A 896 -44.08 29.17 25.04
C VAL A 896 -44.86 29.72 26.24
N LYS A 897 -44.39 29.44 27.47
CA LYS A 897 -45.10 29.82 28.70
C LYS A 897 -45.11 31.32 28.96
N TYR A 898 -43.97 31.99 28.82
CA TYR A 898 -43.80 33.39 29.26
C TYR A 898 -43.88 34.42 28.13
N SER A 899 -43.70 34.01 26.87
CA SER A 899 -43.72 34.89 25.69
C SER A 899 -42.97 36.22 25.93
N PRO A 900 -41.65 36.16 26.17
CA PRO A 900 -40.89 37.29 26.74
C PRO A 900 -40.65 38.44 25.76
N MET A 901 -40.78 38.24 24.45
CA MET A 901 -40.50 39.27 23.44
C MET A 901 -41.62 40.31 23.32
N LYS A 902 -41.26 41.55 22.94
CA LYS A 902 -42.24 42.64 22.73
C LYS A 902 -43.05 42.45 21.44
N SER A 903 -42.43 41.96 20.38
CA SER A 903 -43.05 41.79 19.08
C SER A 903 -43.53 40.35 18.89
N PRO A 904 -44.78 40.13 18.42
CA PRO A 904 -45.27 38.79 18.14
C PRO A 904 -44.44 38.10 17.05
N PHE A 905 -43.97 38.83 16.03
CA PHE A 905 -43.12 38.25 14.99
C PHE A 905 -41.77 37.75 15.55
N GLU A 906 -41.11 38.55 16.37
CA GLU A 906 -39.82 38.17 16.99
C GLU A 906 -40.01 36.93 17.87
N GLN A 907 -41.13 36.84 18.60
CA GLN A 907 -41.47 35.67 19.42
C GLN A 907 -41.63 34.40 18.57
N HIS A 908 -42.37 34.46 17.44
CA HIS A 908 -42.54 33.32 16.54
C HIS A 908 -41.21 32.91 15.89
N LEU A 909 -40.38 33.88 15.50
CA LEU A 909 -39.07 33.62 14.92
C LEU A 909 -38.13 32.92 15.92
N GLN A 910 -38.13 33.34 17.19
CA GLN A 910 -37.36 32.68 18.25
C GLN A 910 -37.88 31.27 18.56
N LEU A 911 -39.21 31.08 18.55
CA LEU A 911 -39.79 29.75 18.76
C LEU A 911 -39.39 28.80 17.61
N PHE A 912 -39.48 29.28 16.37
CA PHE A 912 -39.08 28.52 15.19
C PHE A 912 -37.60 28.16 15.21
N SER A 913 -36.72 29.07 15.64
CA SER A 913 -35.28 28.79 15.77
C SER A 913 -34.97 27.75 16.87
N LEU A 914 -35.65 27.81 18.02
CA LEU A 914 -35.49 26.82 19.09
C LEU A 914 -36.00 25.42 18.69
N ILE A 915 -37.11 25.35 17.94
CA ILE A 915 -37.61 24.08 17.38
C ILE A 915 -36.58 23.50 16.41
N ALA A 916 -36.01 24.32 15.53
CA ALA A 916 -35.00 23.88 14.60
C ALA A 916 -33.71 23.38 15.28
N ILE A 917 -33.25 24.07 16.34
CA ILE A 917 -32.12 23.62 17.16
C ILE A 917 -32.44 22.26 17.79
N PHE A 918 -33.61 22.11 18.40
CA PHE A 918 -34.04 20.87 19.04
C PHE A 918 -34.08 19.69 18.05
N LEU A 919 -34.65 19.88 16.86
CA LEU A 919 -34.72 18.84 15.83
C LEU A 919 -33.33 18.43 15.31
N ASN A 920 -32.43 19.40 15.09
CA ASN A 920 -31.04 19.12 14.71
C ASN A 920 -30.31 18.29 15.77
N ILE A 921 -30.44 18.66 17.06
CA ILE A 921 -29.85 17.92 18.20
C ILE A 921 -30.45 16.51 18.32
N LEU A 922 -31.76 16.36 18.13
CA LEU A 922 -32.44 15.07 18.24
C LEU A 922 -31.97 14.09 17.16
N VAL A 923 -31.87 14.55 15.91
CA VAL A 923 -31.33 13.73 14.80
C VAL A 923 -29.87 13.36 15.03
N ALA A 924 -29.07 14.27 15.58
CA ALA A 924 -27.68 13.98 15.90
C ALA A 924 -27.53 12.95 17.05
N ALA A 925 -28.50 12.87 17.97
CA ALA A 925 -28.41 12.02 19.16
C ALA A 925 -28.82 10.57 18.89
N VAL A 926 -29.66 10.33 17.89
CA VAL A 926 -30.22 9.02 17.57
C VAL A 926 -29.52 8.44 16.33
N PRO A 927 -28.99 7.21 16.39
CA PRO A 927 -28.41 6.56 15.22
C PRO A 927 -29.51 6.29 14.18
N VAL A 928 -29.44 7.00 13.04
CA VAL A 928 -30.38 6.84 11.93
C VAL A 928 -29.90 5.74 11.00
N ALA A 929 -30.78 4.81 10.61
CA ALA A 929 -30.46 3.81 9.60
C ALA A 929 -30.11 4.46 8.25
N VAL A 930 -29.09 3.93 7.56
CA VAL A 930 -28.52 4.48 6.31
C VAL A 930 -29.59 4.83 5.26
N GLN A 931 -30.67 4.04 5.18
CA GLN A 931 -31.77 4.23 4.23
C GLN A 931 -32.53 5.57 4.41
N TYR A 932 -32.63 6.11 5.62
CA TYR A 932 -33.39 7.35 5.91
C TYR A 932 -32.50 8.59 6.01
N GLN A 933 -31.18 8.43 5.97
CA GLN A 933 -30.22 9.49 6.23
C GLN A 933 -30.36 10.66 5.24
N ALA A 934 -30.61 10.39 3.95
CA ALA A 934 -30.77 11.41 2.91
C ALA A 934 -32.07 12.24 3.05
N THR A 935 -33.18 11.60 3.43
CA THR A 935 -34.47 12.26 3.58
C THR A 935 -34.48 13.19 4.79
N ILE A 936 -34.00 12.70 5.94
CA ILE A 936 -33.89 13.52 7.16
C ILE A 936 -32.92 14.68 6.96
N SER A 937 -31.80 14.42 6.31
CA SER A 937 -30.83 15.44 5.88
C SER A 937 -31.48 16.56 5.08
N THR A 938 -32.31 16.23 4.09
CA THR A 938 -32.99 17.23 3.26
C THR A 938 -34.01 18.05 4.04
N LEU A 939 -34.74 17.42 4.96
CA LEU A 939 -35.70 18.09 5.84
C LEU A 939 -35.01 19.11 6.75
N LEU A 940 -33.89 18.74 7.37
CA LEU A 940 -33.10 19.64 8.22
C LEU A 940 -32.56 20.84 7.42
N ILE A 941 -32.08 20.62 6.20
CA ILE A 941 -31.65 21.71 5.32
C ILE A 941 -32.78 22.71 5.06
N LEU A 942 -33.97 22.21 4.71
CA LEU A 942 -35.13 23.07 4.43
C LEU A 942 -35.53 23.88 5.66
N LEU A 943 -35.47 23.27 6.85
CA LEU A 943 -35.74 23.92 8.12
C LEU A 943 -34.73 25.04 8.42
N ASP A 944 -33.43 24.75 8.29
CA ASP A 944 -32.34 25.69 8.55
C ASP A 944 -32.38 26.86 7.55
N VAL A 945 -32.61 26.58 6.25
CA VAL A 945 -32.76 27.61 5.20
C VAL A 945 -34.01 28.45 5.41
N GLY A 946 -35.10 27.86 5.92
CA GLY A 946 -36.33 28.57 6.25
C GLY A 946 -36.11 29.73 7.22
N ILE A 947 -35.22 29.57 8.20
CA ILE A 947 -34.84 30.64 9.14
C ILE A 947 -34.14 31.79 8.41
N VAL A 948 -33.22 31.47 7.49
CA VAL A 948 -32.53 32.48 6.66
C VAL A 948 -33.53 33.26 5.82
N LEU A 949 -34.44 32.57 5.14
CA LEU A 949 -35.42 33.20 4.26
C LEU A 949 -36.39 34.08 5.06
N ALA A 950 -36.81 33.64 6.26
CA ALA A 950 -37.67 34.42 7.14
C ALA A 950 -37.00 35.74 7.59
N VAL A 951 -35.70 35.71 7.89
CA VAL A 951 -34.94 36.91 8.27
C VAL A 951 -34.64 37.78 7.05
N ALA A 952 -34.16 37.19 5.95
CA ALA A 952 -33.73 37.90 4.75
C ALA A 952 -34.90 38.54 3.98
N GLY A 953 -36.02 37.83 3.83
CA GLY A 953 -37.21 38.33 3.14
C GLY A 953 -37.77 39.59 3.80
N GLU A 954 -37.78 39.61 5.12
CA GLU A 954 -38.19 40.78 5.90
C GLU A 954 -37.19 41.94 5.82
N VAL A 955 -35.87 41.66 5.88
CA VAL A 955 -34.85 42.71 5.67
C VAL A 955 -34.96 43.33 4.28
N LEU A 956 -35.21 42.51 3.25
CA LEU A 956 -35.41 42.95 1.87
C LEU A 956 -36.68 43.78 1.70
N LEU A 957 -37.81 43.34 2.28
CA LEU A 957 -39.07 44.10 2.27
C LEU A 957 -38.91 45.48 2.91
N VAL A 958 -38.11 45.58 3.97
CA VAL A 958 -37.86 46.84 4.66
C VAL A 958 -36.87 47.73 3.89
N LEU A 959 -35.81 47.16 3.29
CA LEU A 959 -34.91 47.89 2.39
C LEU A 959 -35.67 48.45 1.17
N LEU A 960 -36.57 47.66 0.59
CA LEU A 960 -37.44 48.10 -0.50
C LEU A 960 -38.37 49.25 -0.08
N ARG A 961 -38.94 49.21 1.14
CA ARG A 961 -39.71 50.34 1.69
C ARG A 961 -38.85 51.59 1.90
N PHE A 962 -37.63 51.45 2.41
CA PHE A 962 -36.71 52.57 2.63
C PHE A 962 -36.24 53.22 1.31
N VAL A 963 -35.92 52.41 0.30
CA VAL A 963 -35.61 52.90 -1.06
C VAL A 963 -36.83 53.62 -1.65
N ARG A 964 -38.04 53.06 -1.48
CA ARG A 964 -39.29 53.66 -1.96
C ARG A 964 -39.59 55.01 -1.29
N GLU A 965 -39.37 55.15 0.02
CA GLU A 965 -39.51 56.42 0.75
C GLU A 965 -38.50 57.49 0.30
N LYS A 966 -37.22 57.12 0.08
CA LYS A 966 -36.22 58.08 -0.43
C LYS A 966 -36.44 58.46 -1.90
N VAL A 967 -36.95 57.55 -2.72
CA VAL A 967 -37.33 57.85 -4.12
C VAL A 967 -38.54 58.79 -4.17
N THR A 968 -39.53 58.65 -3.27
CA THR A 968 -40.68 59.56 -3.18
C THR A 968 -40.33 60.94 -2.60
N LEU A 969 -39.39 61.03 -1.65
CA LEU A 969 -38.83 62.32 -1.17
C LEU A 969 -38.09 63.09 -2.27
N LYS A 970 -37.42 62.39 -3.21
CA LYS A 970 -36.81 63.01 -4.40
C LYS A 970 -37.84 63.61 -5.36
N THR A 971 -39.08 63.10 -5.34
CA THR A 971 -40.21 63.63 -6.13
C THR A 971 -40.82 64.88 -5.49
N ILE A 972 -40.79 65.02 -4.16
CA ILE A 972 -41.24 66.22 -3.43
C ILE A 972 -40.24 67.38 -3.61
N GLY A 973 -38.94 67.09 -3.69
CA GLY A 973 -37.91 68.08 -4.04
C GLY A 973 -38.11 68.72 -5.43
N ARG A 974 -38.76 68.02 -6.38
CA ARG A 974 -39.13 68.58 -7.69
C ARG A 974 -40.32 69.55 -7.64
N ARG A 975 -41.25 69.39 -6.68
CA ARG A 975 -42.37 70.34 -6.46
C ARG A 975 -41.91 71.63 -5.78
N MET A 976 -40.92 71.55 -4.88
CA MET A 976 -40.32 72.74 -4.26
C MET A 976 -39.53 73.58 -5.30
N TRP A 977 -38.92 72.92 -6.29
CA TRP A 977 -38.25 73.59 -7.40
C TRP A 977 -39.23 74.18 -8.44
N SER A 978 -40.46 73.69 -8.56
CA SER A 978 -41.48 74.32 -9.42
C SER A 978 -42.14 75.56 -8.78
N CYS A 979 -42.22 75.65 -7.45
CA CYS A 979 -42.66 76.86 -6.76
C CYS A 979 -41.62 77.99 -6.81
N LEU A 980 -40.32 77.67 -6.66
CA LEU A 980 -39.24 78.66 -6.80
C LEU A 980 -39.08 79.19 -8.24
N ARG A 981 -39.42 78.39 -9.26
CA ARG A 981 -39.38 78.83 -10.67
C ARG A 981 -40.55 79.73 -11.08
N LYS A 982 -41.65 79.74 -10.32
CA LYS A 982 -42.82 80.60 -10.57
C LYS A 982 -42.71 81.99 -9.94
N SER A 983 -41.87 82.18 -8.91
CA SER A 983 -41.62 83.49 -8.29
C SER A 983 -40.49 84.30 -8.96
N LEU A 984 -39.73 83.71 -9.87
CA LEU A 984 -38.62 84.37 -10.60
C LEU A 984 -38.95 84.67 -12.07
N LYS A 985 -40.24 84.63 -12.43
CA LYS A 985 -40.73 84.97 -13.79
C LYS A 985 -41.68 86.17 -13.84
N ASP A 986 -41.98 86.81 -12.70
CA ASP A 986 -42.77 88.06 -12.61
C ASP A 986 -42.00 89.19 -11.89
N LYS A 987 -40.73 89.39 -12.25
CA LYS A 987 -39.99 90.65 -12.02
C LYS A 987 -38.95 90.86 -13.11
#